data_AF-A0AAU9S782-F1
#
_entry.id   AF-A0AAU9S782-F1
#
_cell.length_a   1.000
_cell.length_b   1.000
_cell.length_c   1.000
_cell.angle_alpha   90.00
_cell.angle_beta   90.00
_cell.angle_gamma   90.00
#
_symmetry.space_group_name_H-M   'P 1'
#
loop_
_entity.id
_entity.type
_entity.pdbx_description
1 polymer ?
#
loop_
_entity_poly.entity_id
_entity_poly.type
_entity_poly.pdbx_seq_one_letter_code
_entity_poly.pdbx_strand_id
1 'polypeptide(L)'
;MEVSNHARKRKAIDAGHKSPPSLPPAYRVSDGYEPNAVDLSLLEALEKSSHNPVEAVDLKTLKKHVLSFERRLRDNIAARLKYVENPEKFADSEVDLHDELQKLKVLAGAPELYPELVASNTVPSIVNLLSHDNADIANDVVQLLQDLTDEDALEDNDEPARVLVDALVENNVLELLVQNMNRLSEADPDEAAAIYATLTVIENLVEVKPAVAEMVCERTKLLRWLLVKIKVRDFEGIKQYASEILAILLQNSTANQKRLGQMNGVDAVLEGVAMYKSKDPKTPDEEEMLENLFDCLCCLLMPLENKERFVNAEGVELMIIIMKQKKYAYGSAIRALDFAMTNYPPACERFVDIPLNKRIKRERYKEELEERVISLIASLFAGILRGSRRDRLLSKFVENEYEKIDRLMELYMRYSDRVRSEAERLDQLELDDLELDEDEKYNRKLESGLYSLQLVAVILGHIWCSEHSGMRARIELLLKQQKLSKNDVKEILQEYHDNIGDLEGPEQKERGQARIQLFISAIMSSLSKTQQNSFLSLFLLNLKMANSTTTVLILSGDYMEDYEVMVPFQALQAFGVSVHTVCPGKKAGDSCPTAVHDFCGHQTYSESRGHNFTLNATFDEVDLSKYDGLVIPGGRAPEYLAMNASVVELVKEFSSSGKPIASICHGQLILAAADAVHGRKCTAYATVGPALIAAGAKWVEPVTPDVCVADGSLITAATYEGHPEFIQLFVKALGGKTTGANKRILFLCGDYMEDYEVKVPFQSLQALGCQVDAVCPEKKAGDRCPTAIHDFEGDQTYSEKPGHSFALTANFDGINSASYDALVIPGGRAPEYLALNGHVLNIVKEFMNSGKPVASICHGQQILAAAGVLKGRKCTAYPAVKLNVVLGGGTWLEPDPIHRCFTDGNLVTGAAWPGHPEFVSQLMALLGIQLRLIQTNYGKDMVHPEPTDLAVSMAATRSSYLAPVTSLTTLLSFKILKVGTTLIPSSFANGCTKEKKSFKVNNGMATTTTGYSV
;
A
#
# COMPACT_ATOMS: atom_id res chain seq x y z
N MET A 1 4.98 16.52 -10.12
CA MET A 1 5.50 15.18 -10.43
C MET A 1 5.99 15.24 -11.86
N GLU A 2 7.19 15.79 -12.04
CA GLU A 2 8.00 15.66 -13.25
C GLU A 2 9.32 15.09 -12.76
N VAL A 3 9.70 13.94 -13.29
CA VAL A 3 10.97 13.28 -12.94
C VAL A 3 12.03 13.95 -13.79
N SER A 4 12.88 14.75 -13.14
CA SER A 4 14.06 15.40 -13.73
C SER A 4 14.86 14.40 -14.56
N ASN A 5 14.91 14.62 -15.88
CA ASN A 5 15.93 14.06 -16.76
C ASN A 5 17.32 14.46 -16.25
N HIS A 6 18.05 13.50 -15.66
CA HIS A 6 19.45 13.67 -15.30
C HIS A 6 20.33 13.62 -16.57
N ALA A 7 20.32 14.72 -17.33
CA ALA A 7 21.36 15.02 -18.29
C ALA A 7 22.69 15.23 -17.53
N ARG A 8 23.64 14.31 -17.70
CA ARG A 8 24.98 14.36 -17.10
C ARG A 8 25.77 15.57 -17.62
N LYS A 9 25.74 16.71 -16.91
CA LYS A 9 26.74 17.79 -17.08
C LYS A 9 28.10 17.33 -16.56
N ARG A 10 28.99 16.91 -17.48
CA ARG A 10 30.43 16.69 -17.20
C ARG A 10 31.11 18.02 -16.88
N LYS A 11 31.56 18.20 -15.62
CA LYS A 11 32.53 19.24 -15.24
C LYS A 11 33.92 18.83 -15.69
N ALA A 12 34.54 19.66 -16.52
CA ALA A 12 35.93 19.55 -16.92
C ALA A 12 36.87 19.65 -15.71
N ILE A 13 37.70 18.62 -15.50
CA ILE A 13 38.94 18.71 -14.73
C ILE A 13 40.04 18.12 -15.61
N ASP A 14 40.97 18.99 -15.95
CA ASP A 14 42.17 18.75 -16.73
C ASP A 14 43.18 17.91 -15.91
N ALA A 15 43.53 16.71 -16.40
CA ALA A 15 44.80 16.00 -16.11
C ALA A 15 44.95 14.67 -16.87
N GLY A 16 45.85 14.65 -17.86
CA GLY A 16 46.77 13.52 -18.11
C GLY A 16 46.30 12.37 -19.02
N HIS A 17 46.75 12.40 -20.28
CA HIS A 17 46.75 11.28 -21.23
C HIS A 17 47.13 9.91 -20.62
N LYS A 18 46.21 8.93 -20.71
CA LYS A 18 46.52 7.49 -20.86
C LYS A 18 45.45 6.81 -21.72
N SER A 19 45.91 5.97 -22.64
CA SER A 19 45.19 5.27 -23.72
C SER A 19 44.11 4.28 -23.26
N PRO A 20 43.16 3.86 -24.12
CA PRO A 20 42.08 2.94 -23.76
C PRO A 20 42.56 1.47 -23.61
N PRO A 21 41.84 0.63 -22.84
CA PRO A 21 42.20 -0.76 -22.58
C PRO A 21 41.82 -1.71 -23.72
N SER A 22 42.72 -2.68 -23.97
CA SER A 22 42.64 -3.75 -24.96
C SER A 22 41.77 -4.94 -24.52
N LEU A 23 41.07 -5.55 -25.48
CA LEU A 23 40.33 -6.83 -25.41
C LEU A 23 41.18 -8.03 -24.89
N PRO A 24 40.56 -9.08 -24.30
CA PRO A 24 41.26 -10.27 -23.79
C PRO A 24 41.66 -11.29 -24.88
N PRO A 25 42.61 -12.22 -24.60
CA PRO A 25 43.49 -12.79 -25.62
C PRO A 25 42.97 -14.10 -26.27
N ALA A 26 43.19 -14.22 -27.57
CA ALA A 26 43.03 -15.46 -28.33
C ALA A 26 44.22 -16.42 -28.16
N TYR A 27 43.92 -17.72 -28.19
CA TYR A 27 44.83 -18.85 -28.04
C TYR A 27 45.96 -18.88 -29.10
N ARG A 28 47.16 -19.26 -28.64
CA ARG A 28 48.39 -19.44 -29.44
C ARG A 28 48.25 -20.56 -30.49
N VAL A 29 48.67 -20.27 -31.72
CA VAL A 29 49.28 -21.24 -32.65
C VAL A 29 50.63 -20.68 -33.11
N SER A 30 51.58 -21.60 -33.29
CA SER A 30 53.04 -21.49 -33.33
C SER A 30 53.68 -20.72 -34.49
N ASP A 31 54.71 -19.95 -34.14
CA ASP A 31 55.99 -19.61 -34.79
C ASP A 31 56.20 -19.80 -36.31
N GLY A 32 56.59 -18.69 -36.95
CA GLY A 32 57.80 -18.64 -37.78
C GLY A 32 57.69 -17.94 -39.15
N TYR A 33 58.11 -16.66 -39.26
CA TYR A 33 59.14 -16.16 -40.21
C TYR A 33 59.34 -14.63 -40.15
N GLU A 34 60.54 -14.20 -40.56
CA GLU A 34 61.20 -12.87 -40.43
C GLU A 34 60.61 -11.67 -41.22
N PRO A 35 61.03 -10.42 -40.89
CA PRO A 35 60.42 -9.17 -41.38
C PRO A 35 61.17 -8.54 -42.58
N ASN A 36 60.43 -8.13 -43.61
CA ASN A 36 60.61 -6.91 -44.44
C ASN A 36 60.11 -7.09 -45.88
N ALA A 37 58.89 -6.61 -46.14
CA ALA A 37 58.51 -5.97 -47.40
C ALA A 37 57.20 -5.23 -47.14
N VAL A 38 57.24 -3.90 -47.08
CA VAL A 38 56.02 -3.08 -47.11
C VAL A 38 55.44 -3.24 -48.51
N ASP A 39 54.30 -3.93 -48.61
CA ASP A 39 53.59 -4.10 -49.86
C ASP A 39 52.90 -2.78 -50.24
N LEU A 40 53.59 -2.01 -51.09
CA LEU A 40 53.09 -0.75 -51.65
C LEU A 40 51.78 -0.91 -52.45
N SER A 41 51.40 -2.13 -52.84
CA SER A 41 50.14 -2.37 -53.54
C SER A 41 48.91 -2.24 -52.63
N LEU A 42 49.06 -2.48 -51.31
CA LEU A 42 47.97 -2.35 -50.34
C LEU A 42 47.69 -0.88 -49.99
N LEU A 43 48.74 -0.04 -49.97
CA LEU A 43 48.64 1.40 -49.80
C LEU A 43 48.00 2.07 -51.03
N GLU A 44 48.33 1.61 -52.24
CA GLU A 44 47.72 2.11 -53.47
C GLU A 44 46.24 1.64 -53.63
N ALA A 45 45.87 0.51 -53.01
CA ALA A 45 44.48 0.04 -52.91
C ALA A 45 43.66 0.85 -51.88
N LEU A 46 44.28 1.28 -50.77
CA LEU A 46 43.66 2.15 -49.76
C LEU A 46 43.55 3.62 -50.20
N GLU A 47 44.47 4.11 -51.04
CA GLU A 47 44.35 5.44 -51.68
C GLU A 47 43.33 5.46 -52.83
N LYS A 48 43.03 4.31 -53.45
CA LYS A 48 41.96 4.20 -54.47
C LYS A 48 40.55 4.04 -53.89
N SER A 49 40.40 3.60 -52.64
CA SER A 49 39.08 3.54 -51.96
C SER A 49 38.70 4.83 -51.24
N SER A 50 39.63 5.78 -51.07
CA SER A 50 39.41 7.07 -50.38
C SER A 50 39.01 8.22 -51.31
N HIS A 51 38.66 7.92 -52.57
CA HIS A 51 38.15 8.88 -53.56
C HIS A 51 36.79 8.49 -54.17
N ASN A 52 35.87 7.94 -53.37
CA ASN A 52 34.45 8.15 -53.64
C ASN A 52 33.98 9.35 -52.81
N PRO A 53 33.45 10.42 -53.43
CA PRO A 53 32.78 11.45 -52.64
C PRO A 53 31.69 10.75 -51.83
N VAL A 54 31.59 11.05 -50.54
CA VAL A 54 30.42 10.70 -49.74
C VAL A 54 29.23 11.40 -50.43
N GLU A 55 28.53 10.68 -51.31
CA GLU A 55 27.29 11.17 -51.92
C GLU A 55 26.34 11.44 -50.75
N ALA A 56 26.01 12.71 -50.53
CA ALA A 56 24.95 13.06 -49.61
C ALA A 56 23.70 12.29 -50.06
N VAL A 57 23.15 11.46 -49.17
CA VAL A 57 22.00 10.61 -49.50
C VAL A 57 20.83 11.53 -49.80
N ASP A 58 20.42 11.57 -51.06
CA ASP A 58 19.27 12.35 -51.51
C ASP A 58 18.05 11.43 -51.78
N LEU A 59 16.88 12.03 -51.94
CA LEU A 59 15.64 11.31 -52.22
C LEU A 59 15.74 10.40 -53.46
N LYS A 60 16.58 10.76 -54.44
CA LYS A 60 16.79 9.97 -55.66
C LYS A 60 17.58 8.70 -55.36
N THR A 61 18.58 8.81 -54.49
CA THR A 61 19.43 7.71 -54.03
C THR A 61 18.63 6.74 -53.17
N LEU A 62 17.81 7.23 -52.22
CA LEU A 62 16.85 6.41 -51.47
C LEU A 62 15.95 5.59 -52.41
N LYS A 63 15.28 6.24 -53.37
CA LYS A 63 14.37 5.55 -54.32
C LYS A 63 15.09 4.49 -55.14
N LYS A 64 16.34 4.73 -55.53
CA LYS A 64 17.16 3.75 -56.26
C LYS A 64 17.49 2.53 -55.39
N HIS A 65 17.92 2.73 -54.14
CA HIS A 65 18.23 1.63 -53.22
C HIS A 65 16.99 0.82 -52.86
N VAL A 66 15.88 1.48 -52.55
CA VAL A 66 14.59 0.83 -52.28
C VAL A 66 14.12 -0.04 -53.45
N LEU A 67 14.15 0.50 -54.68
CA LEU A 67 13.73 -0.26 -55.87
C LEU A 67 14.63 -1.47 -56.15
N SER A 68 15.94 -1.31 -55.88
CA SER A 68 16.93 -2.38 -56.05
C SER A 68 16.71 -3.50 -55.02
N PHE A 69 16.55 -3.15 -53.75
CA PHE A 69 16.20 -4.06 -52.66
C PHE A 69 14.90 -4.84 -52.96
N GLU A 70 13.81 -4.16 -53.30
CA GLU A 70 12.51 -4.80 -53.60
C GLU A 70 12.57 -5.74 -54.82
N ARG A 71 13.48 -5.48 -55.76
CA ARG A 71 13.73 -6.40 -56.87
C ARG A 71 14.47 -7.65 -56.40
N ARG A 72 15.57 -7.50 -55.66
CA ARG A 72 16.37 -8.64 -55.17
C ARG A 72 15.60 -9.51 -54.18
N LEU A 73 14.76 -8.91 -53.34
CA LEU A 73 13.83 -9.63 -52.47
C LEU A 73 12.87 -10.52 -53.27
N ARG A 74 12.26 -10.00 -54.33
CA ARG A 74 11.37 -10.80 -55.21
C ARG A 74 12.11 -11.92 -55.93
N ASP A 75 13.33 -11.65 -56.40
CA ASP A 75 14.17 -12.65 -57.06
C ASP A 75 14.52 -13.79 -56.08
N ASN A 76 14.87 -13.47 -54.83
CA ASN A 76 15.14 -14.43 -53.77
C ASN A 76 13.90 -15.28 -53.44
N ILE A 77 12.74 -14.66 -53.20
CA ILE A 77 11.48 -15.37 -52.91
C ILE A 77 11.14 -16.33 -54.07
N ALA A 78 11.27 -15.88 -55.32
CA ALA A 78 11.01 -16.71 -56.50
C ALA A 78 11.99 -17.89 -56.61
N ALA A 79 13.28 -17.67 -56.30
CA ALA A 79 14.29 -18.73 -56.32
C ALA A 79 14.04 -19.78 -55.23
N ARG A 80 13.70 -19.36 -54.00
CA ARG A 80 13.35 -20.25 -52.87
C ARG A 80 12.09 -21.06 -53.15
N LEU A 81 11.06 -20.45 -53.73
CA LEU A 81 9.84 -21.17 -54.15
C LEU A 81 10.10 -22.19 -55.27
N LYS A 82 11.04 -21.89 -56.16
CA LYS A 82 11.37 -22.76 -57.30
C LYS A 82 12.28 -23.94 -56.92
N TYR A 83 13.14 -23.78 -55.91
CA TYR A 83 14.17 -24.74 -55.55
C TYR A 83 14.16 -25.11 -54.05
N VAL A 84 12.98 -25.38 -53.47
CA VAL A 84 12.75 -25.63 -52.02
C VAL A 84 13.77 -26.57 -51.37
N GLU A 85 14.08 -27.71 -51.99
CA GLU A 85 14.97 -28.74 -51.43
C GLU A 85 16.45 -28.58 -51.86
N ASN A 86 16.82 -27.51 -52.58
CA ASN A 86 18.18 -27.34 -53.12
C ASN A 86 18.78 -25.96 -52.77
N PRO A 87 19.30 -25.77 -51.54
CA PRO A 87 19.86 -24.50 -51.08
C PRO A 87 20.93 -23.88 -51.98
N GLU A 88 21.79 -24.72 -52.58
CA GLU A 88 22.86 -24.26 -53.46
C GLU A 88 22.35 -23.53 -54.71
N LYS A 89 21.08 -23.72 -55.11
CA LYS A 89 20.50 -23.08 -56.31
C LYS A 89 19.92 -21.69 -56.06
N PHE A 90 19.79 -21.28 -54.80
CA PHE A 90 19.32 -19.94 -54.43
C PHE A 90 20.32 -19.17 -53.55
N ALA A 91 21.48 -19.75 -53.23
CA ALA A 91 22.54 -19.10 -52.45
C ALA A 91 22.99 -17.76 -53.05
N ASP A 92 23.22 -17.68 -54.37
CA ASP A 92 23.59 -16.42 -55.03
C ASP A 92 22.52 -15.33 -54.86
N SER A 93 21.24 -15.72 -54.81
CA SER A 93 20.14 -14.76 -54.58
C SER A 93 20.01 -14.32 -53.13
N GLU A 94 20.59 -15.05 -52.16
CA GLU A 94 20.72 -14.62 -50.77
C GLU A 94 21.88 -13.64 -50.60
N VAL A 95 23.02 -13.91 -51.23
CA VAL A 95 24.17 -12.97 -51.25
C VAL A 95 23.77 -11.64 -51.91
N ASP A 96 23.06 -11.69 -53.04
CA ASP A 96 22.52 -10.47 -53.69
C ASP A 96 21.56 -9.69 -52.76
N LEU A 97 20.79 -10.38 -51.91
CA LEU A 97 19.87 -9.73 -50.97
C LEU A 97 20.60 -9.13 -49.78
N HIS A 98 21.60 -9.84 -49.23
CA HIS A 98 22.53 -9.32 -48.22
C HIS A 98 23.18 -8.01 -48.66
N ASP A 99 23.74 -7.99 -49.87
CA ASP A 99 24.40 -6.80 -50.43
C ASP A 99 23.46 -5.58 -50.53
N GLU A 100 22.17 -5.79 -50.83
CA GLU A 100 21.19 -4.70 -50.85
C GLU A 100 20.81 -4.23 -49.44
N LEU A 101 20.72 -5.13 -48.46
CA LEU A 101 20.51 -4.74 -47.05
C LEU A 101 21.68 -3.90 -46.53
N GLN A 102 22.93 -4.24 -46.87
CA GLN A 102 24.10 -3.44 -46.49
C GLN A 102 24.06 -2.04 -47.12
N LYS A 103 23.55 -1.89 -48.34
CA LYS A 103 23.40 -0.58 -49.00
C LYS A 103 22.36 0.31 -48.32
N LEU A 104 21.32 -0.27 -47.71
CA LEU A 104 20.28 0.49 -47.01
C LEU A 104 20.79 1.14 -45.73
N LYS A 105 21.89 0.66 -45.13
CA LYS A 105 22.49 1.23 -43.92
C LYS A 105 22.92 2.68 -44.06
N VAL A 106 23.22 3.13 -45.29
CA VAL A 106 23.55 4.53 -45.57
C VAL A 106 22.42 5.50 -45.17
N LEU A 107 21.18 5.00 -45.06
CA LEU A 107 20.02 5.79 -44.64
C LEU A 107 20.09 6.25 -43.18
N ALA A 108 20.85 5.57 -42.32
CA ALA A 108 21.09 6.01 -40.95
C ALA A 108 21.71 7.43 -40.90
N GLY A 109 22.50 7.80 -41.91
CA GLY A 109 23.08 9.13 -42.04
C GLY A 109 22.14 10.20 -42.63
N ALA A 110 20.89 9.86 -42.94
CA ALA A 110 19.87 10.79 -43.47
C ALA A 110 18.46 10.51 -42.90
N PRO A 111 18.25 10.69 -41.57
CA PRO A 111 16.97 10.41 -40.91
C PRO A 111 15.79 11.22 -41.46
N GLU A 112 16.04 12.40 -42.02
CA GLU A 112 15.02 13.26 -42.66
C GLU A 112 14.28 12.56 -43.82
N LEU A 113 14.84 11.47 -44.35
CA LEU A 113 14.26 10.68 -45.43
C LEU A 113 13.41 9.50 -44.93
N TYR A 114 13.32 9.25 -43.62
CA TYR A 114 12.51 8.15 -43.06
C TYR A 114 11.02 8.23 -43.45
N PRO A 115 10.35 9.39 -43.46
CA PRO A 115 8.97 9.48 -43.93
C PRO A 115 8.79 9.01 -45.39
N GLU A 116 9.79 9.23 -46.25
CA GLU A 116 9.78 8.78 -47.64
C GLU A 116 10.03 7.27 -47.76
N LEU A 117 10.86 6.69 -46.88
CA LEU A 117 11.03 5.22 -46.77
C LEU A 117 9.74 4.54 -46.30
N VAL A 118 9.01 5.16 -45.37
CA VAL A 118 7.69 4.67 -44.95
C VAL A 118 6.69 4.80 -46.10
N ALA A 119 6.66 5.93 -46.81
CA ALA A 119 5.78 6.17 -47.94
C ALA A 119 6.05 5.23 -49.14
N SER A 120 7.28 4.72 -49.29
CA SER A 120 7.61 3.72 -50.32
C SER A 120 7.09 2.31 -50.01
N ASN A 121 6.48 2.10 -48.83
CA ASN A 121 5.94 0.82 -48.37
C ASN A 121 7.00 -0.31 -48.33
N THR A 122 8.24 0.04 -48.01
CA THR A 122 9.39 -0.88 -47.94
C THR A 122 9.64 -1.42 -46.53
N VAL A 123 9.21 -0.68 -45.51
CA VAL A 123 9.30 -1.10 -44.09
C VAL A 123 8.67 -2.49 -43.85
N PRO A 124 7.47 -2.82 -44.35
CA PRO A 124 6.91 -4.17 -44.19
C PRO A 124 7.80 -5.26 -44.83
N SER A 125 8.41 -4.97 -45.98
CA SER A 125 9.32 -5.89 -46.68
C SER A 125 10.59 -6.16 -45.86
N ILE A 126 11.18 -5.11 -45.27
CA ILE A 126 12.34 -5.21 -44.38
C ILE A 126 11.99 -6.01 -43.13
N VAL A 127 10.90 -5.65 -42.44
CA VAL A 127 10.51 -6.28 -41.17
C VAL A 127 10.16 -7.76 -41.35
N ASN A 128 9.49 -8.14 -42.43
CA ASN A 128 9.16 -9.56 -42.69
C ASN A 128 10.39 -10.45 -42.88
N LEU A 129 11.53 -9.91 -43.32
CA LEU A 129 12.77 -10.67 -43.47
C LEU A 129 13.37 -11.12 -42.13
N LEU A 130 12.92 -10.59 -40.99
CA LEU A 130 13.26 -11.14 -39.66
C LEU A 130 12.80 -12.59 -39.49
N SER A 131 11.79 -13.03 -40.25
CA SER A 131 11.30 -14.41 -40.27
C SER A 131 11.98 -15.31 -41.30
N HIS A 132 12.98 -14.80 -42.02
CA HIS A 132 13.65 -15.53 -43.09
C HIS A 132 14.34 -16.81 -42.57
N ASP A 133 14.31 -17.89 -43.35
CA ASP A 133 14.85 -19.20 -42.92
C ASP A 133 16.38 -19.18 -42.75
N ASN A 134 17.09 -18.39 -43.56
CA ASN A 134 18.51 -18.11 -43.36
C ASN A 134 18.66 -17.03 -42.28
N ALA A 135 19.32 -17.39 -41.16
CA ALA A 135 19.56 -16.51 -40.01
C ALA A 135 20.47 -15.32 -40.36
N ASP A 136 21.39 -15.45 -41.31
CA ASP A 136 22.29 -14.37 -41.72
C ASP A 136 21.51 -13.17 -42.27
N ILE A 137 20.52 -13.44 -43.14
CA ILE A 137 19.63 -12.41 -43.70
C ILE A 137 18.78 -11.76 -42.60
N ALA A 138 18.30 -12.55 -41.63
CA ALA A 138 17.56 -11.98 -40.50
C ALA A 138 18.47 -11.11 -39.63
N ASN A 139 19.73 -11.50 -39.42
CA ASN A 139 20.72 -10.74 -38.66
C ASN A 139 21.13 -9.45 -39.38
N ASP A 140 21.23 -9.47 -40.71
CA ASP A 140 21.43 -8.25 -41.51
C ASP A 140 20.32 -7.24 -41.31
N VAL A 141 19.07 -7.71 -41.20
CA VAL A 141 17.91 -6.86 -40.93
C VAL A 141 17.97 -6.31 -39.51
N VAL A 142 18.36 -7.12 -38.51
CA VAL A 142 18.55 -6.63 -37.14
C VAL A 142 19.62 -5.54 -37.11
N GLN A 143 20.75 -5.72 -37.79
CA GLN A 143 21.81 -4.71 -37.87
C GLN A 143 21.34 -3.45 -38.60
N LEU A 144 20.61 -3.59 -39.72
CA LEU A 144 20.02 -2.45 -40.41
C LEU A 144 19.06 -1.67 -39.49
N LEU A 145 18.21 -2.36 -38.75
CA LEU A 145 17.30 -1.73 -37.79
C LEU A 145 18.07 -1.02 -36.68
N GLN A 146 19.15 -1.63 -36.17
CA GLN A 146 20.01 -1.02 -35.16
C GLN A 146 20.61 0.29 -35.68
N ASP A 147 21.18 0.27 -36.89
CA ASP A 147 21.79 1.45 -37.51
C ASP A 147 20.74 2.56 -37.74
N LEU A 148 19.52 2.20 -38.14
CA LEU A 148 18.44 3.16 -38.40
C LEU A 148 17.85 3.78 -37.11
N THR A 149 17.95 3.09 -35.98
CA THR A 149 17.39 3.56 -34.71
C THR A 149 18.45 4.09 -33.75
N ASP A 150 19.72 4.11 -34.13
CA ASP A 150 20.83 4.54 -33.27
C ASP A 150 20.68 5.97 -32.73
N GLU A 151 21.05 6.22 -31.46
CA GLU A 151 20.89 7.51 -30.79
C GLU A 151 21.60 8.66 -31.56
N ASP A 152 22.81 8.42 -32.06
CA ASP A 152 23.59 9.40 -32.82
C ASP A 152 22.94 9.72 -34.18
N ALA A 153 22.13 8.79 -34.73
CA ALA A 153 21.35 9.05 -35.92
C ALA A 153 20.11 9.92 -35.62
N LEU A 154 19.62 9.94 -34.39
CA LEU A 154 18.30 10.52 -34.07
C LEU A 154 18.35 11.82 -33.26
N GLU A 155 19.51 12.22 -32.71
CA GLU A 155 19.69 13.32 -31.74
C GLU A 155 19.07 14.68 -32.16
N ASP A 156 18.93 14.95 -33.47
CA ASP A 156 18.33 16.18 -34.02
C ASP A 156 16.99 15.98 -34.79
N ASN A 157 16.46 14.75 -34.87
CA ASN A 157 15.38 14.37 -35.80
C ASN A 157 14.20 13.60 -35.16
N ASP A 158 13.61 14.14 -34.09
CA ASP A 158 12.50 13.51 -33.35
C ASP A 158 11.30 13.07 -34.20
N GLU A 159 10.85 13.91 -35.14
CA GLU A 159 9.62 13.64 -35.91
C GLU A 159 9.82 12.54 -36.98
N PRO A 160 10.87 12.60 -37.84
CA PRO A 160 11.19 11.49 -38.74
C PRO A 160 11.43 10.16 -38.01
N ALA A 161 12.11 10.20 -36.86
CA ALA A 161 12.35 9.03 -36.02
C ALA A 161 11.03 8.38 -35.56
N ARG A 162 10.10 9.18 -35.02
CA ARG A 162 8.78 8.71 -34.57
C ARG A 162 7.97 8.10 -35.71
N VAL A 163 8.01 8.68 -36.91
CA VAL A 163 7.32 8.14 -38.09
C VAL A 163 7.87 6.75 -38.46
N LEU A 164 9.19 6.55 -38.41
CA LEU A 164 9.79 5.24 -38.64
C LEU A 164 9.39 4.24 -37.53
N VAL A 165 9.48 4.64 -36.26
CA VAL A 165 9.11 3.77 -35.12
C VAL A 165 7.65 3.35 -35.19
N ASP A 166 6.74 4.26 -35.53
CA ASP A 166 5.32 3.95 -35.71
C ASP A 166 5.12 2.93 -36.83
N ALA A 167 5.75 3.15 -37.98
CA ALA A 167 5.68 2.20 -39.10
C ALA A 167 6.26 0.83 -38.74
N LEU A 168 7.37 0.77 -37.99
CA LEU A 168 7.96 -0.49 -37.54
C LEU A 168 7.03 -1.24 -36.56
N VAL A 169 6.44 -0.55 -35.59
CA VAL A 169 5.51 -1.13 -34.61
C VAL A 169 4.21 -1.60 -35.28
N GLU A 170 3.66 -0.84 -36.22
CA GLU A 170 2.48 -1.24 -37.01
C GLU A 170 2.73 -2.50 -37.84
N ASN A 171 3.97 -2.75 -38.24
CA ASN A 171 4.39 -3.93 -38.99
C ASN A 171 4.92 -5.08 -38.12
N ASN A 172 4.61 -5.08 -36.82
CA ASN A 172 4.94 -6.15 -35.87
C ASN A 172 6.45 -6.41 -35.70
N VAL A 173 7.27 -5.34 -35.79
CA VAL A 173 8.73 -5.47 -35.60
C VAL A 173 9.08 -6.12 -34.25
N LEU A 174 8.32 -5.80 -33.19
CA LEU A 174 8.61 -6.26 -31.82
C LEU A 174 8.46 -7.78 -31.70
N GLU A 175 7.35 -8.30 -32.23
CA GLU A 175 7.04 -9.72 -32.25
C GLU A 175 8.05 -10.49 -33.08
N LEU A 176 8.40 -9.97 -34.26
CA LEU A 176 9.33 -10.62 -35.19
C LEU A 176 10.79 -10.58 -34.70
N LEU A 177 11.23 -9.47 -34.09
CA LEU A 177 12.55 -9.38 -33.43
C LEU A 177 12.66 -10.42 -32.32
N VAL A 178 11.68 -10.48 -31.43
CA VAL A 178 11.69 -11.43 -30.30
C VAL A 178 11.55 -12.89 -30.80
N GLN A 179 10.81 -13.14 -31.88
CA GLN A 179 10.74 -14.46 -32.50
C GLN A 179 12.09 -14.89 -33.10
N ASN A 180 12.76 -13.99 -33.84
CA ASN A 180 14.09 -14.25 -34.38
C ASN A 180 15.09 -14.50 -33.24
N MET A 181 15.11 -13.64 -32.23
CA MET A 181 15.99 -13.78 -31.06
C MET A 181 15.85 -15.15 -30.36
N ASN A 182 14.64 -15.70 -30.28
CA ASN A 182 14.39 -16.98 -29.60
C ASN A 182 14.92 -18.22 -30.34
N ARG A 183 15.27 -18.11 -31.64
CA ARG A 183 15.88 -19.22 -32.40
C ARG A 183 17.41 -19.15 -32.48
N LEU A 184 18.01 -18.05 -32.04
CA LEU A 184 19.46 -17.82 -32.05
C LEU A 184 20.13 -18.47 -30.83
N SER A 185 21.40 -18.84 -30.99
CA SER A 185 22.24 -19.53 -30.04
C SER A 185 23.37 -18.63 -29.55
N GLU A 186 23.48 -18.45 -28.23
CA GLU A 186 24.58 -17.73 -27.59
C GLU A 186 25.95 -18.43 -27.71
N ALA A 187 25.97 -19.69 -28.15
CA ALA A 187 27.21 -20.42 -28.38
C ALA A 187 27.91 -19.99 -29.68
N ASP A 188 27.17 -19.39 -30.61
CA ASP A 188 27.70 -18.87 -31.86
C ASP A 188 27.96 -17.35 -31.72
N PRO A 189 29.18 -16.86 -32.00
CA PRO A 189 29.52 -15.44 -31.82
C PRO A 189 28.69 -14.47 -32.69
N ASP A 190 28.35 -14.88 -33.91
CA ASP A 190 27.63 -14.05 -34.86
C ASP A 190 26.13 -13.98 -34.47
N GLU A 191 25.56 -15.12 -34.06
CA GLU A 191 24.20 -15.16 -33.51
C GLU A 191 24.08 -14.45 -32.15
N ALA A 192 25.12 -14.53 -31.30
CA ALA A 192 25.17 -13.77 -30.06
C ALA A 192 25.17 -12.26 -30.31
N ALA A 193 25.96 -11.78 -31.30
CA ALA A 193 25.97 -10.38 -31.71
C ALA A 193 24.57 -9.92 -32.18
N ALA A 194 23.85 -10.75 -32.91
CA ALA A 194 22.48 -10.46 -33.33
C ALA A 194 21.48 -10.39 -32.16
N ILE A 195 21.68 -11.15 -31.09
CA ILE A 195 20.87 -11.02 -29.86
C ILE A 195 21.13 -9.66 -29.19
N TYR A 196 22.40 -9.23 -29.08
CA TYR A 196 22.72 -7.89 -28.56
C TYR A 196 22.09 -6.81 -29.42
N ALA A 197 22.27 -6.86 -30.73
CA ALA A 197 21.68 -5.88 -31.65
C ALA A 197 20.15 -5.85 -31.57
N THR A 198 19.49 -7.00 -31.37
CA THR A 198 18.02 -7.04 -31.16
C THR A 198 17.60 -6.29 -29.90
N LEU A 199 18.34 -6.48 -28.80
CA LEU A 199 18.09 -5.80 -27.54
C LEU A 199 18.38 -4.29 -27.64
N THR A 200 19.44 -3.88 -28.36
CA THR A 200 19.73 -2.47 -28.66
C THR A 200 18.65 -1.82 -29.51
N VAL A 201 18.13 -2.52 -30.53
CA VAL A 201 16.98 -2.01 -31.30
C VAL A 201 15.80 -1.74 -30.38
N ILE A 202 15.49 -2.65 -29.44
CA ILE A 202 14.38 -2.46 -28.50
C ILE A 202 14.63 -1.26 -27.58
N GLU A 203 15.84 -1.10 -27.05
CA GLU A 203 16.27 0.06 -26.26
C GLU A 203 16.05 1.38 -27.03
N ASN A 204 16.60 1.47 -28.24
CA ASN A 204 16.47 2.62 -29.12
C ASN A 204 14.99 2.96 -29.42
N LEU A 205 14.15 1.95 -29.69
CA LEU A 205 12.72 2.15 -29.92
C LEU A 205 11.99 2.70 -28.69
N VAL A 206 12.38 2.24 -27.49
CA VAL A 206 11.82 2.73 -26.21
C VAL A 206 12.25 4.15 -25.93
N GLU A 207 13.51 4.50 -26.22
CA GLU A 207 14.04 5.85 -26.08
C GLU A 207 13.27 6.87 -26.95
N VAL A 208 13.06 6.55 -28.23
CA VAL A 208 12.27 7.39 -29.15
C VAL A 208 10.81 7.46 -28.74
N LYS A 209 10.22 6.33 -28.33
CA LYS A 209 8.81 6.22 -27.95
C LYS A 209 8.62 5.36 -26.69
N PRO A 210 8.53 5.98 -25.49
CA PRO A 210 8.43 5.25 -24.22
C PRO A 210 7.27 4.25 -24.13
N ALA A 211 6.17 4.48 -24.84
CA ALA A 211 5.03 3.55 -24.92
C ALA A 211 5.41 2.16 -25.48
N VAL A 212 6.51 2.05 -26.25
CA VAL A 212 7.02 0.78 -26.78
C VAL A 212 7.39 -0.19 -25.65
N ALA A 213 7.85 0.31 -24.50
CA ALA A 213 8.21 -0.53 -23.36
C ALA A 213 7.03 -1.39 -22.88
N GLU A 214 5.82 -0.82 -22.85
CA GLU A 214 4.61 -1.55 -22.47
C GLU A 214 4.17 -2.54 -23.55
N MET A 215 4.25 -2.11 -24.82
CA MET A 215 3.86 -2.93 -25.98
C MET A 215 4.76 -4.15 -26.14
N VAL A 216 6.09 -4.02 -26.02
CA VAL A 216 7.01 -5.16 -26.16
C VAL A 216 6.80 -6.18 -25.05
N CYS A 217 6.51 -5.74 -23.82
CA CYS A 217 6.21 -6.63 -22.71
C CYS A 217 4.83 -7.29 -22.81
N GLU A 218 3.85 -6.63 -23.46
CA GLU A 218 2.50 -7.15 -23.63
C GLU A 218 2.41 -8.16 -24.78
N ARG A 219 2.98 -7.81 -25.93
CA ARG A 219 2.80 -8.54 -27.19
C ARG A 219 3.80 -9.68 -27.37
N THR A 220 4.90 -9.67 -26.64
CA THR A 220 6.01 -10.61 -26.84
C THR A 220 6.36 -11.42 -25.60
N LYS A 221 7.28 -12.38 -25.75
CA LYS A 221 7.83 -13.18 -24.64
C LYS A 221 9.16 -12.63 -24.08
N LEU A 222 9.57 -11.42 -24.46
CA LEU A 222 10.84 -10.81 -24.05
C LEU A 222 11.00 -10.79 -22.53
N LEU A 223 9.98 -10.35 -21.80
CA LEU A 223 10.02 -10.25 -20.33
C LEU A 223 10.29 -11.61 -19.67
N ARG A 224 9.74 -12.70 -20.23
CA ARG A 224 10.01 -14.07 -19.75
C ARG A 224 11.45 -14.50 -20.05
N TRP A 225 11.97 -14.14 -21.23
CA TRP A 225 13.34 -14.44 -21.62
C TRP A 225 14.35 -13.72 -20.71
N LEU A 226 14.14 -12.42 -20.45
CA LEU A 226 14.98 -11.62 -19.54
C LEU A 226 15.02 -12.23 -18.13
N LEU A 227 13.86 -12.65 -17.60
CA LEU A 227 13.79 -13.33 -16.30
C LEU A 227 14.61 -14.62 -16.22
N VAL A 228 14.67 -15.39 -17.31
CA VAL A 228 15.49 -16.61 -17.37
C VAL A 228 16.97 -16.25 -17.33
N LYS A 229 17.38 -15.19 -18.02
CA LYS A 229 18.78 -14.75 -18.10
C LYS A 229 19.31 -14.20 -16.78
N ILE A 230 18.56 -13.36 -16.08
CA ILE A 230 19.02 -12.79 -14.81
C ILE A 230 19.18 -13.84 -13.69
N LYS A 231 18.52 -15.00 -13.81
CA LYS A 231 18.60 -16.11 -12.83
C LYS A 231 19.85 -16.98 -12.96
N VAL A 232 20.58 -16.90 -14.08
CA VAL A 232 21.80 -17.69 -14.29
C VAL A 232 22.82 -17.34 -13.21
N ARG A 233 23.46 -18.34 -12.59
CA ARG A 233 24.34 -18.12 -11.42
C ARG A 233 25.68 -17.49 -11.75
N ASP A 234 26.26 -17.86 -12.89
CA ASP A 234 27.54 -17.33 -13.31
C ASP A 234 27.34 -16.02 -14.08
N PHE A 235 28.37 -15.16 -14.05
CA PHE A 235 28.34 -13.89 -14.76
C PHE A 235 28.76 -14.13 -16.22
N GLU A 236 27.92 -13.68 -17.14
CA GLU A 236 28.10 -13.74 -18.59
C GLU A 236 27.71 -12.35 -19.16
N GLY A 237 28.34 -11.91 -20.26
CA GLY A 237 28.12 -10.57 -20.82
C GLY A 237 26.64 -10.27 -21.12
N ILE A 238 25.91 -11.27 -21.65
CA ILE A 238 24.51 -11.13 -22.02
C ILE A 238 23.61 -10.91 -20.79
N LYS A 239 24.07 -11.32 -19.61
CA LYS A 239 23.35 -11.14 -18.36
C LYS A 239 23.41 -9.69 -17.88
N GLN A 240 24.53 -8.99 -18.07
CA GLN A 240 24.61 -7.54 -17.79
C GLN A 240 23.61 -6.81 -18.69
N TYR A 241 23.64 -7.07 -19.99
CA TYR A 241 22.75 -6.38 -20.93
C TYR A 241 21.27 -6.72 -20.71
N ALA A 242 20.94 -7.98 -20.42
CA ALA A 242 19.58 -8.37 -20.04
C ALA A 242 19.08 -7.66 -18.77
N SER A 243 19.96 -7.35 -17.81
CA SER A 243 19.59 -6.61 -16.60
C SER A 243 19.30 -5.12 -16.89
N GLU A 244 20.03 -4.54 -17.84
CA GLU A 244 19.86 -3.16 -18.30
C GLU A 244 18.54 -2.99 -19.05
N ILE A 245 18.28 -3.84 -20.04
CA ILE A 245 17.01 -3.84 -20.78
C ILE A 245 15.82 -4.06 -19.83
N LEU A 246 15.96 -4.96 -18.85
CA LEU A 246 14.91 -5.15 -17.85
C LEU A 246 14.66 -3.88 -17.02
N ALA A 247 15.71 -3.13 -16.66
CA ALA A 247 15.56 -1.88 -15.93
C ALA A 247 14.84 -0.83 -16.79
N ILE A 248 15.24 -0.68 -18.06
CA ILE A 248 14.61 0.23 -19.04
C ILE A 248 13.12 -0.08 -19.18
N LEU A 249 12.75 -1.36 -19.34
CA LEU A 249 11.36 -1.77 -19.52
C LEU A 249 10.48 -1.53 -18.28
N LEU A 250 11.08 -1.49 -17.08
CA LEU A 250 10.36 -1.23 -15.83
C LEU A 250 10.31 0.25 -15.46
N GLN A 251 11.26 1.03 -15.96
CA GLN A 251 11.34 2.45 -15.71
C GLN A 251 10.11 3.16 -16.28
N ASN A 252 9.46 3.99 -15.45
CA ASN A 252 8.28 4.78 -15.83
C ASN A 252 7.07 3.97 -16.35
N SER A 253 7.03 2.64 -16.21
CA SER A 253 5.86 1.82 -16.56
C SER A 253 5.33 1.02 -15.36
N THR A 254 4.27 1.52 -14.74
CA THR A 254 3.56 0.80 -13.68
C THR A 254 2.92 -0.50 -14.19
N ALA A 255 2.48 -0.54 -15.46
CA ALA A 255 1.93 -1.74 -16.07
C ALA A 255 2.97 -2.88 -16.13
N ASN A 256 4.20 -2.58 -16.58
CA ASN A 256 5.28 -3.55 -16.62
C ASN A 256 5.74 -3.98 -15.23
N GLN A 257 5.81 -3.05 -14.26
CA GLN A 257 6.13 -3.38 -12.86
C GLN A 257 5.13 -4.39 -12.27
N LYS A 258 3.82 -4.18 -12.50
CA LYS A 258 2.78 -5.12 -12.04
C LYS A 258 2.84 -6.46 -12.79
N ARG A 259 3.03 -6.43 -14.11
CA ARG A 259 3.15 -7.63 -14.97
C ARG A 259 4.32 -8.51 -14.53
N LEU A 260 5.49 -7.91 -14.31
CA LEU A 260 6.68 -8.63 -13.85
C LEU A 260 6.48 -9.23 -12.44
N GLY A 261 5.82 -8.49 -11.55
CA GLY A 261 5.43 -8.98 -10.22
C GLY A 261 4.53 -10.21 -10.24
N GLN A 262 3.54 -10.24 -11.15
CA GLN A 262 2.67 -11.41 -11.37
C GLN A 262 3.41 -12.63 -11.91
N MET A 263 4.56 -12.43 -12.55
CA MET A 263 5.42 -13.49 -13.11
C MET A 263 6.50 -13.99 -12.13
N ASN A 264 6.34 -13.76 -10.82
CA ASN A 264 7.34 -14.04 -9.79
C ASN A 264 8.68 -13.32 -10.04
N GLY A 265 8.61 -12.13 -10.65
CA GLY A 265 9.81 -11.35 -10.95
C GLY A 265 10.47 -10.75 -9.71
N VAL A 266 9.71 -10.48 -8.64
CA VAL A 266 10.26 -10.02 -7.36
C VAL A 266 11.24 -11.05 -6.78
N ASP A 267 10.83 -12.32 -6.72
CA ASP A 267 11.68 -13.43 -6.29
C ASP A 267 12.90 -13.59 -7.19
N ALA A 268 12.72 -13.49 -8.51
CA ALA A 268 13.82 -13.63 -9.47
C ALA A 268 14.91 -12.56 -9.29
N VAL A 269 14.51 -11.30 -9.11
CA VAL A 269 15.45 -10.20 -8.87
C VAL A 269 16.10 -10.33 -7.48
N LEU A 270 15.34 -10.74 -6.46
CA LEU A 270 15.87 -11.03 -5.13
C LEU A 270 16.92 -12.15 -5.16
N GLU A 271 16.70 -13.23 -5.90
CA GLU A 271 17.67 -14.31 -6.09
C GLU A 271 18.97 -13.79 -6.73
N GLY A 272 18.85 -12.94 -7.76
CA GLY A 272 19.99 -12.32 -8.42
C GLY A 272 20.82 -11.44 -7.46
N VAL A 273 20.16 -10.57 -6.71
CA VAL A 273 20.82 -9.71 -5.71
C VAL A 273 21.38 -10.53 -4.53
N ALA A 274 20.69 -11.60 -4.13
CA ALA A 274 21.11 -12.47 -3.03
C ALA A 274 22.47 -13.13 -3.26
N MET A 275 22.90 -13.29 -4.50
CA MET A 275 24.24 -13.77 -4.84
C MET A 275 25.34 -12.86 -4.26
N TYR A 276 25.08 -11.56 -4.17
CA TYR A 276 26.02 -10.53 -3.69
C TYR A 276 25.85 -10.24 -2.19
N LYS A 277 25.05 -11.03 -1.48
CA LYS A 277 24.81 -10.82 -0.05
C LYS A 277 26.08 -10.85 0.80
N SER A 278 27.11 -11.56 0.37
CA SER A 278 28.38 -11.72 1.10
C SER A 278 29.63 -11.60 0.23
N LYS A 279 29.53 -11.20 -1.04
CA LYS A 279 30.66 -11.01 -1.98
C LYS A 279 30.52 -9.67 -2.70
N ASP A 280 31.66 -9.04 -3.01
CA ASP A 280 31.68 -7.87 -3.89
C ASP A 280 31.71 -8.38 -5.36
N PRO A 281 31.12 -7.63 -6.31
CA PRO A 281 31.35 -7.86 -7.74
C PRO A 281 32.85 -7.78 -8.07
N LYS A 282 33.27 -8.56 -9.08
CA LYS A 282 34.68 -8.73 -9.46
C LYS A 282 35.11 -7.82 -10.61
N THR A 283 34.18 -7.47 -11.49
CA THR A 283 34.42 -6.66 -12.70
C THR A 283 33.48 -5.45 -12.72
N PRO A 284 33.83 -4.37 -13.45
CA PRO A 284 32.93 -3.24 -13.67
C PRO A 284 31.57 -3.67 -14.25
N ASP A 285 31.57 -4.61 -15.20
CA ASP A 285 30.33 -5.11 -15.81
C ASP A 285 29.45 -5.87 -14.80
N GLU A 286 30.06 -6.56 -13.83
CA GLU A 286 29.35 -7.23 -12.73
C GLU A 286 28.85 -6.21 -11.67
N GLU A 287 29.56 -5.08 -11.50
CA GLU A 287 29.09 -3.93 -10.70
C GLU A 287 27.84 -3.30 -11.31
N GLU A 288 27.87 -3.06 -12.63
CA GLU A 288 26.77 -2.45 -13.38
C GLU A 288 25.53 -3.35 -13.39
N MET A 289 25.68 -4.64 -13.69
CA MET A 289 24.59 -5.61 -13.60
C MET A 289 23.93 -5.60 -12.22
N LEU A 290 24.73 -5.52 -11.14
CA LEU A 290 24.20 -5.50 -9.78
C LEU A 290 23.37 -4.23 -9.52
N GLU A 291 23.83 -3.06 -9.98
CA GLU A 291 23.05 -1.83 -9.87
C GLU A 291 21.76 -1.88 -10.70
N ASN A 292 21.81 -2.42 -11.92
CA ASN A 292 20.63 -2.62 -12.76
C ASN A 292 19.60 -3.53 -12.08
N LEU A 293 20.03 -4.60 -11.41
CA LEU A 293 19.15 -5.47 -10.62
C LEU A 293 18.54 -4.72 -9.42
N PHE A 294 19.28 -3.84 -8.75
CA PHE A 294 18.72 -3.01 -7.69
C PHE A 294 17.76 -1.94 -8.23
N ASP A 295 18.00 -1.39 -9.41
CA ASP A 295 17.10 -0.45 -10.07
C ASP A 295 15.79 -1.14 -10.48
N CYS A 296 15.88 -2.37 -11.03
CA CYS A 296 14.73 -3.24 -11.26
C CYS A 296 13.95 -3.50 -9.96
N LEU A 297 14.66 -3.83 -8.87
CA LEU A 297 14.05 -4.08 -7.58
C LEU A 297 13.32 -2.84 -7.04
N CYS A 298 13.92 -1.65 -7.18
CA CYS A 298 13.30 -0.40 -6.76
C CYS A 298 12.04 -0.08 -7.58
N CYS A 299 12.08 -0.27 -8.91
CA CYS A 299 10.91 -0.13 -9.77
C CYS A 299 9.80 -1.11 -9.38
N LEU A 300 10.16 -2.38 -9.13
CA LEU A 300 9.23 -3.40 -8.66
C LEU A 300 8.62 -3.06 -7.30
N LEU A 301 9.30 -2.29 -6.45
CA LEU A 301 8.81 -1.88 -5.14
C LEU A 301 7.94 -0.62 -5.17
N MET A 302 7.65 -0.02 -6.34
CA MET A 302 6.72 1.11 -6.41
C MET A 302 5.25 0.68 -6.23
N PRO A 303 4.74 -0.36 -6.92
CA PRO A 303 3.38 -0.85 -6.72
C PRO A 303 3.19 -1.57 -5.37
N LEU A 304 2.04 -1.36 -4.74
CA LEU A 304 1.72 -1.92 -3.41
C LEU A 304 1.71 -3.45 -3.42
N GLU A 305 1.17 -4.06 -4.47
CA GLU A 305 1.01 -5.51 -4.60
C GLU A 305 2.39 -6.21 -4.65
N ASN A 306 3.41 -5.54 -5.17
CA ASN A 306 4.76 -6.06 -5.23
C ASN A 306 5.53 -5.85 -3.93
N LYS A 307 5.24 -4.80 -3.15
CA LYS A 307 5.78 -4.63 -1.79
C LYS A 307 5.36 -5.79 -0.89
N GLU A 308 4.11 -6.25 -1.04
CA GLU A 308 3.64 -7.45 -0.35
C GLU A 308 4.43 -8.70 -0.75
N ARG A 309 4.61 -8.94 -2.05
CA ARG A 309 5.43 -10.05 -2.57
C ARG A 309 6.86 -10.00 -2.04
N PHE A 310 7.49 -8.81 -2.02
CA PHE A 310 8.84 -8.62 -1.51
C PHE A 310 8.95 -8.98 -0.02
N VAL A 311 7.98 -8.58 0.81
CA VAL A 311 7.96 -8.94 2.24
C VAL A 311 7.74 -10.44 2.43
N ASN A 312 6.86 -11.05 1.64
CA ASN A 312 6.60 -12.49 1.70
C ASN A 312 7.81 -13.33 1.24
N ALA A 313 8.60 -12.82 0.30
CA ALA A 313 9.83 -13.43 -0.21
C ALA A 313 11.07 -13.18 0.67
N GLU A 314 10.90 -12.76 1.92
CA GLU A 314 11.98 -12.43 2.86
C GLU A 314 12.95 -11.34 2.33
N GLY A 315 12.46 -10.43 1.49
CA GLY A 315 13.27 -9.37 0.89
C GLY A 315 13.84 -8.40 1.94
N VAL A 316 13.07 -8.08 2.99
CA VAL A 316 13.51 -7.21 4.09
C VAL A 316 14.70 -7.84 4.83
N GLU A 317 14.59 -9.13 5.12
CA GLU A 317 15.62 -9.95 5.77
C GLU A 317 16.90 -9.98 4.92
N LEU A 318 16.78 -10.19 3.61
CA LEU A 318 17.91 -10.18 2.68
C LEU A 318 18.62 -8.83 2.65
N MET A 319 17.88 -7.72 2.51
CA MET A 319 18.47 -6.38 2.51
C MET A 319 19.21 -6.09 3.81
N ILE A 320 18.67 -6.52 4.94
CA ILE A 320 19.34 -6.42 6.25
C ILE A 320 20.61 -7.26 6.30
N ILE A 321 20.63 -8.46 5.72
CA ILE A 321 21.83 -9.29 5.60
C ILE A 321 22.90 -8.55 4.77
N ILE A 322 22.53 -8.00 3.61
CA ILE A 322 23.43 -7.21 2.75
C ILE A 322 24.00 -6.01 3.51
N MET A 323 23.13 -5.26 4.21
CA MET A 323 23.52 -4.11 5.02
C MET A 323 24.51 -4.48 6.13
N LYS A 324 24.35 -5.66 6.76
CA LYS A 324 25.26 -6.16 7.79
C LYS A 324 26.66 -6.45 7.27
N GLN A 325 26.78 -6.90 6.02
CA GLN A 325 28.08 -7.21 5.41
C GLN A 325 28.88 -5.95 5.01
N LYS A 326 28.20 -4.82 4.77
CA LYS A 326 28.83 -3.50 4.46
C LYS A 326 29.76 -3.55 3.24
N LYS A 327 29.33 -4.30 2.25
CA LYS A 327 30.00 -4.51 0.96
C LYS A 327 29.49 -3.51 -0.08
N TYR A 328 29.82 -3.72 -1.34
CA TYR A 328 29.42 -2.86 -2.47
C TYR A 328 27.92 -2.53 -2.44
N ALA A 329 27.07 -3.56 -2.35
CA ALA A 329 25.60 -3.48 -2.34
C ALA A 329 24.97 -2.77 -1.12
N TYR A 330 25.77 -2.18 -0.22
CA TYR A 330 25.26 -1.57 1.00
C TYR A 330 24.32 -0.38 0.74
N GLY A 331 24.69 0.52 -0.18
CA GLY A 331 23.87 1.69 -0.51
C GLY A 331 22.58 1.29 -1.22
N SER A 332 22.70 0.40 -2.19
CA SER A 332 21.60 -0.11 -3.02
C SER A 332 20.57 -0.91 -2.19
N ALA A 333 21.02 -1.64 -1.16
CA ALA A 333 20.12 -2.29 -0.20
C ALA A 333 19.33 -1.29 0.66
N ILE A 334 19.92 -0.15 1.03
CA ILE A 334 19.19 0.92 1.74
C ILE A 334 18.18 1.58 0.80
N ARG A 335 18.56 1.82 -0.46
CA ARG A 335 17.65 2.33 -1.50
C ARG A 335 16.44 1.40 -1.66
N ALA A 336 16.65 0.10 -1.82
CA ALA A 336 15.55 -0.87 -1.92
C ALA A 336 14.64 -0.86 -0.68
N LEU A 337 15.21 -0.79 0.53
CA LEU A 337 14.44 -0.71 1.77
C LEU A 337 13.62 0.58 1.90
N ASP A 338 14.15 1.71 1.44
CA ASP A 338 13.44 3.00 1.40
C ASP A 338 12.16 2.88 0.56
N PHE A 339 12.26 2.32 -0.66
CA PHE A 339 11.08 2.03 -1.50
C PHE A 339 10.12 1.02 -0.86
N ALA A 340 10.64 -0.06 -0.26
CA ALA A 340 9.82 -1.09 0.37
C ALA A 340 9.00 -0.58 1.57
N MET A 341 9.54 0.36 2.35
CA MET A 341 8.91 0.88 3.57
C MET A 341 8.05 2.13 3.35
N THR A 342 8.34 2.91 2.31
CA THR A 342 7.57 4.12 2.01
C THR A 342 6.10 3.77 1.82
N ASN A 343 5.23 4.39 2.62
CA ASN A 343 3.78 4.15 2.63
C ASN A 343 3.35 2.67 2.80
N TYR A 344 4.19 1.83 3.42
CA TYR A 344 3.88 0.40 3.60
C TYR A 344 4.26 -0.14 5.00
N PRO A 345 3.33 -0.11 5.97
CA PRO A 345 3.58 -0.50 7.36
C PRO A 345 4.14 -1.93 7.58
N PRO A 346 3.70 -2.99 6.86
CA PRO A 346 4.21 -4.34 7.10
C PRO A 346 5.73 -4.47 6.92
N ALA A 347 6.32 -3.78 5.94
CA ALA A 347 7.77 -3.75 5.75
C ALA A 347 8.48 -3.04 6.92
N CYS A 348 7.91 -1.95 7.43
CA CYS A 348 8.45 -1.23 8.59
C CYS A 348 8.46 -2.12 9.84
N GLU A 349 7.38 -2.86 10.08
CA GLU A 349 7.28 -3.76 11.24
C GLU A 349 8.30 -4.89 11.18
N ARG A 350 8.45 -5.53 10.00
CA ARG A 350 9.46 -6.56 9.75
C ARG A 350 10.88 -6.04 9.94
N PHE A 351 11.17 -4.82 9.46
CA PHE A 351 12.48 -4.20 9.60
C PHE A 351 12.89 -4.02 11.08
N VAL A 352 11.95 -3.65 11.96
CA VAL A 352 12.25 -3.44 13.39
C VAL A 352 12.56 -4.73 14.15
N ASP A 353 12.07 -5.88 13.70
CA ASP A 353 12.22 -7.14 14.41
C ASP A 353 13.63 -7.77 14.32
N ILE A 354 14.48 -7.27 13.44
CA ILE A 354 15.80 -7.87 13.17
C ILE A 354 16.93 -7.00 13.77
N PRO A 355 17.85 -7.55 14.60
CA PRO A 355 18.96 -6.79 15.20
C PRO A 355 20.02 -6.34 14.17
N LEU A 356 20.35 -5.04 14.07
CA LEU A 356 21.51 -4.53 13.33
C LEU A 356 22.69 -4.14 14.26
N ASN A 357 23.92 -4.57 13.93
CA ASN A 357 25.14 -4.33 14.72
C ASN A 357 26.13 -3.30 14.08
N LYS A 358 26.62 -2.37 14.92
CA LYS A 358 27.76 -1.40 14.88
C LYS A 358 28.35 -0.89 13.55
N ARG A 359 28.51 0.46 13.45
CA ARG A 359 29.47 1.35 12.71
C ARG A 359 29.94 1.05 11.27
N ILE A 360 29.90 2.07 10.39
CA ILE A 360 30.34 2.04 8.98
C ILE A 360 31.28 3.22 8.69
N LYS A 361 32.31 2.98 7.85
CA LYS A 361 33.30 3.93 7.34
C LYS A 361 33.38 3.76 5.81
N ARG A 362 32.57 4.43 4.99
CA ARG A 362 32.86 4.59 3.54
C ARG A 362 32.36 5.95 3.05
N GLU A 363 33.11 6.54 2.11
CA GLU A 363 33.05 7.98 1.79
C GLU A 363 32.34 8.34 0.48
N ARG A 364 31.90 7.36 -0.31
CA ARG A 364 31.50 7.59 -1.72
C ARG A 364 30.04 8.03 -1.93
N TYR A 365 29.14 7.78 -0.99
CA TYR A 365 27.68 8.05 -1.10
C TYR A 365 27.12 8.83 0.10
N LYS A 366 27.94 9.63 0.78
CA LYS A 366 27.62 10.12 2.14
C LYS A 366 26.31 10.93 2.22
N GLU A 367 25.97 11.69 1.19
CA GLU A 367 24.83 12.61 1.20
C GLU A 367 23.54 11.92 0.74
N GLU A 368 23.50 11.32 -0.45
CA GLU A 368 22.35 10.53 -0.93
C GLU A 368 21.95 9.45 0.07
N LEU A 369 22.93 8.76 0.67
CA LEU A 369 22.67 7.76 1.70
C LEU A 369 22.07 8.38 2.96
N GLU A 370 22.50 9.58 3.34
CA GLU A 370 21.96 10.30 4.49
C GLU A 370 20.49 10.69 4.25
N GLU A 371 20.16 11.21 3.06
CA GLU A 371 18.78 11.52 2.65
C GLU A 371 17.88 10.27 2.68
N ARG A 372 18.38 9.14 2.15
CA ARG A 372 17.66 7.87 2.18
C ARG A 372 17.47 7.34 3.59
N VAL A 373 18.44 7.55 4.48
CA VAL A 373 18.31 7.19 5.90
C VAL A 373 17.28 8.07 6.61
N ILE A 374 17.22 9.36 6.30
CA ILE A 374 16.20 10.27 6.82
C ILE A 374 14.80 9.80 6.36
N SER A 375 14.64 9.51 5.07
CA SER A 375 13.40 8.95 4.51
C SER A 375 12.98 7.65 5.19
N LEU A 376 13.91 6.71 5.35
CA LEU A 376 13.67 5.45 6.03
C LEU A 376 13.18 5.66 7.48
N ILE A 377 13.82 6.56 8.24
CA ILE A 377 13.41 6.85 9.62
C ILE A 377 12.03 7.51 9.64
N ALA A 378 11.74 8.43 8.72
CA ALA A 378 10.41 9.02 8.59
C ALA A 378 9.35 7.95 8.29
N SER A 379 9.64 7.03 7.36
CA SER A 379 8.79 5.88 7.03
C SER A 379 8.58 4.93 8.21
N LEU A 380 9.58 4.70 9.06
CA LEU A 380 9.42 3.93 10.30
C LEU A 380 8.48 4.62 11.30
N PHE A 381 8.61 5.95 11.48
CA PHE A 381 7.72 6.69 12.36
C PHE A 381 6.28 6.79 11.83
N ALA A 382 6.12 6.84 10.51
CA ALA A 382 4.85 6.85 9.81
C ALA A 382 4.17 5.47 9.79
N GLY A 383 4.94 4.38 9.60
CA GLY A 383 4.42 3.02 9.51
C GLY A 383 4.22 2.35 10.87
N ILE A 384 5.04 2.66 11.88
CA ILE A 384 4.98 2.02 13.21
C ILE A 384 4.36 2.99 14.21
N LEU A 385 3.04 3.00 14.21
CA LEU A 385 2.27 4.00 14.93
C LEU A 385 2.10 3.69 16.43
N ARG A 386 2.16 2.41 16.85
CA ARG A 386 1.94 1.95 18.25
C ARG A 386 2.62 0.61 18.57
N GLY A 387 2.54 0.20 19.84
CA GLY A 387 2.96 -1.12 20.31
C GLY A 387 4.45 -1.22 20.64
N SER A 388 4.88 -2.43 21.02
CA SER A 388 6.25 -2.70 21.47
C SER A 388 7.32 -2.31 20.44
N ARG A 389 7.01 -2.40 19.14
CA ARG A 389 7.88 -1.95 18.05
C ARG A 389 8.08 -0.43 18.04
N ARG A 390 7.02 0.36 18.31
CA ARG A 390 7.13 1.81 18.45
C ARG A 390 7.92 2.20 19.69
N ASP A 391 7.71 1.51 20.81
CA ASP A 391 8.46 1.77 22.03
C ASP A 391 9.96 1.44 21.84
N ARG A 392 10.27 0.39 21.08
CA ARG A 392 11.64 0.06 20.66
C ARG A 392 12.24 1.15 19.78
N LEU A 393 11.48 1.70 18.83
CA LEU A 393 11.90 2.81 17.98
C LEU A 393 12.16 4.09 18.81
N LEU A 394 11.24 4.45 19.71
CA LEU A 394 11.36 5.63 20.58
C LEU A 394 12.52 5.49 21.58
N SER A 395 12.70 4.30 22.16
CA SER A 395 13.81 4.00 23.08
C SER A 395 15.17 4.30 22.47
N LYS A 396 15.28 4.21 21.14
CA LYS A 396 16.53 4.54 20.45
C LYS A 396 16.88 5.99 20.58
N PHE A 397 15.92 6.89 20.45
CA PHE A 397 16.14 8.33 20.60
C PHE A 397 16.46 8.75 22.04
N VAL A 398 16.34 7.84 23.01
CA VAL A 398 16.78 8.03 24.40
C VAL A 398 18.21 7.52 24.66
N GLU A 399 18.72 6.58 23.85
CA GLU A 399 20.05 6.00 24.04
C GLU A 399 21.18 7.03 24.04
N ASN A 400 22.20 6.81 24.88
CA ASN A 400 23.42 7.62 24.97
C ASN A 400 23.10 9.13 25.15
N GLU A 401 22.27 9.46 26.14
CA GLU A 401 21.91 10.86 26.46
C GLU A 401 21.25 11.60 25.28
N TYR A 402 20.35 10.92 24.57
CA TYR A 402 19.63 11.48 23.43
C TYR A 402 20.53 11.83 22.21
N GLU A 403 21.66 11.14 22.01
CA GLU A 403 22.64 11.45 20.93
C GLU A 403 22.01 11.52 19.52
N LYS A 404 20.90 10.81 19.30
CA LYS A 404 20.21 10.79 18.00
C LYS A 404 19.33 12.02 17.79
N ILE A 405 18.79 12.59 18.87
CA ILE A 405 18.11 13.90 18.82
C ILE A 405 19.15 14.98 18.52
N ASP A 406 20.35 14.88 19.10
CA ASP A 406 21.45 15.80 18.79
C ASP A 406 21.84 15.70 17.31
N ARG A 407 21.99 14.48 16.77
CA ARG A 407 22.27 14.26 15.34
C ARG A 407 21.14 14.78 14.46
N LEU A 408 19.89 14.55 14.83
CA LEU A 408 18.72 15.00 14.08
C LEU A 408 18.67 16.53 14.02
N MET A 409 18.99 17.21 15.12
CA MET A 409 19.10 18.68 15.14
C MET A 409 20.29 19.20 14.35
N GLU A 410 21.42 18.49 14.33
CA GLU A 410 22.56 18.83 13.46
C GLU A 410 22.17 18.78 11.97
N LEU A 411 21.42 17.74 11.57
CA LEU A 411 20.88 17.61 10.21
C LEU A 411 19.88 18.72 9.90
N TYR A 412 18.96 19.00 10.82
CA TYR A 412 18.01 20.10 10.69
C TYR A 412 18.71 21.42 10.42
N MET A 413 19.74 21.77 11.20
CA MET A 413 20.53 22.99 11.00
C MET A 413 21.21 23.00 9.63
N ARG A 414 21.90 21.91 9.27
CA ARG A 414 22.66 21.83 8.02
C ARG A 414 21.78 22.02 6.78
N TYR A 415 20.63 21.34 6.73
CA TYR A 415 19.72 21.50 5.60
C TYR A 415 18.95 22.83 5.66
N SER A 416 18.60 23.33 6.84
CA SER A 416 17.97 24.65 7.00
C SER A 416 18.88 25.77 6.50
N ASP A 417 20.18 25.74 6.82
CA ASP A 417 21.13 26.75 6.37
C ASP A 417 21.34 26.70 4.85
N ARG A 418 21.37 25.50 4.25
CA ARG A 418 21.45 25.34 2.79
C ARG A 418 20.24 25.88 2.06
N VAL A 419 19.04 25.49 2.50
CA VAL A 419 17.78 25.94 1.90
C VAL A 419 17.60 27.45 2.07
N ARG A 420 17.99 28.01 3.23
CA ARG A 420 17.97 29.47 3.45
C ARG A 420 18.95 30.19 2.54
N SER A 421 20.17 29.69 2.39
CA SER A 421 21.18 30.30 1.50
C SER A 421 20.74 30.29 0.04
N GLU A 422 20.05 29.25 -0.43
CA GLU A 422 19.52 29.24 -1.79
C GLU A 422 18.29 30.13 -1.92
N ALA A 423 17.40 30.18 -0.91
CA ALA A 423 16.27 31.11 -0.91
C ALA A 423 16.75 32.58 -0.99
N GLU A 424 17.74 32.98 -0.18
CA GLU A 424 18.33 34.32 -0.24
C GLU A 424 18.96 34.63 -1.61
N ARG A 425 19.53 33.63 -2.28
CA ARG A 425 20.09 33.76 -3.63
C ARG A 425 18.99 33.91 -4.68
N LEU A 426 17.87 33.21 -4.55
CA LEU A 426 16.72 33.35 -5.44
C LEU A 426 16.07 34.72 -5.28
N ASP A 427 15.91 35.20 -4.06
CA ASP A 427 15.40 36.55 -3.78
C ASP A 427 16.30 37.64 -4.41
N GLN A 428 17.62 37.42 -4.44
CA GLN A 428 18.57 38.31 -5.13
C GLN A 428 18.44 38.27 -6.65
N LEU A 429 18.16 37.10 -7.24
CA LEU A 429 17.95 36.97 -8.69
C LEU A 429 16.66 37.64 -9.15
N GLU A 430 15.61 37.61 -8.33
CA GLU A 430 14.37 38.36 -8.60
C GLU A 430 14.58 39.88 -8.57
N LEU A 431 15.46 40.37 -7.68
CA LEU A 431 15.85 41.77 -7.62
C LEU A 431 16.66 42.22 -8.85
N ASP A 432 17.26 41.27 -9.59
CA ASP A 432 18.03 41.49 -10.81
C ASP A 432 17.18 41.33 -12.11
N ASP A 433 15.85 41.39 -12.02
CA ASP A 433 14.87 41.25 -13.12
C ASP A 433 14.91 39.89 -13.87
N LEU A 434 15.44 38.84 -13.23
CA LEU A 434 15.32 37.47 -13.72
C LEU A 434 14.08 36.82 -13.09
N GLU A 435 12.93 36.94 -13.78
CA GLU A 435 11.69 36.28 -13.35
C GLU A 435 11.85 34.75 -13.44
N LEU A 436 12.01 34.11 -12.27
CA LEU A 436 11.91 32.65 -12.12
C LEU A 436 10.49 32.32 -11.65
N ASP A 437 9.86 31.31 -12.26
CA ASP A 437 8.56 30.85 -11.78
C ASP A 437 8.67 30.17 -10.39
N GLU A 438 7.55 30.08 -9.67
CA GLU A 438 7.52 29.52 -8.31
C GLU A 438 7.89 28.03 -8.27
N ASP A 439 7.64 27.29 -9.34
CA ASP A 439 7.97 25.87 -9.45
C ASP A 439 9.50 25.68 -9.61
N GLU A 440 10.17 26.53 -10.39
CA GLU A 440 11.62 26.55 -10.55
C GLU A 440 12.32 26.94 -9.24
N LYS A 441 11.78 27.93 -8.52
CA LYS A 441 12.26 28.26 -7.17
C LYS A 441 12.12 27.09 -6.20
N TYR A 442 10.97 26.40 -6.21
CA TYR A 442 10.73 25.24 -5.36
C TYR A 442 11.68 24.08 -5.71
N ASN A 443 11.87 23.80 -7.00
CA ASN A 443 12.80 22.77 -7.49
C ASN A 443 14.25 23.06 -7.07
N ARG A 444 14.71 24.31 -7.16
CA ARG A 444 16.05 24.69 -6.66
C ARG A 444 16.20 24.54 -5.14
N LYS A 445 15.13 24.77 -4.37
CA LYS A 445 15.10 24.45 -2.93
C LYS A 445 15.15 22.94 -2.68
N LEU A 446 14.45 22.12 -3.49
CA LEU A 446 14.54 20.66 -3.42
C LEU A 446 15.96 20.16 -3.69
N GLU A 447 16.63 20.67 -4.73
CA GLU A 447 18.05 20.39 -5.03
C GLU A 447 18.99 20.80 -3.88
N SER A 448 18.61 21.81 -3.11
CA SER A 448 19.33 22.26 -1.91
C SER A 448 19.04 21.42 -0.66
N GLY A 449 18.18 20.40 -0.77
CA GLY A 449 17.86 19.45 0.30
C GLY A 449 16.60 19.77 1.11
N LEU A 450 15.66 20.55 0.55
CA LEU A 450 14.39 20.89 1.21
C LEU A 450 13.58 19.65 1.63
N TYR A 451 13.48 18.63 0.79
CA TYR A 451 12.75 17.41 1.13
C TYR A 451 13.32 16.72 2.38
N SER A 452 14.66 16.65 2.48
CA SER A 452 15.33 16.09 3.65
C SER A 452 15.11 16.94 4.90
N LEU A 453 15.09 18.28 4.78
CA LEU A 453 14.73 19.18 5.87
C LEU A 453 13.29 18.95 6.35
N GLN A 454 12.35 18.82 5.43
CA GLN A 454 10.94 18.57 5.72
C GLN A 454 10.76 17.22 6.45
N LEU A 455 11.40 16.15 5.97
CA LEU A 455 11.35 14.85 6.63
C LEU A 455 11.99 14.87 8.03
N VAL A 456 13.09 15.61 8.23
CA VAL A 456 13.66 15.82 9.56
C VAL A 456 12.66 16.53 10.48
N ALA A 457 11.96 17.56 9.99
CA ALA A 457 10.91 18.25 10.74
C ALA A 457 9.73 17.31 11.07
N VAL A 458 9.34 16.43 10.15
CA VAL A 458 8.32 15.40 10.38
C VAL A 458 8.74 14.42 11.47
N ILE A 459 9.99 13.95 11.46
CA ILE A 459 10.55 13.10 12.52
C ILE A 459 10.52 13.83 13.87
N LEU A 460 10.93 15.10 13.91
CA LEU A 460 10.83 15.94 15.11
C LEU A 460 9.38 16.06 15.60
N GLY A 461 8.41 16.24 14.71
CA GLY A 461 6.98 16.23 15.02
C GLY A 461 6.51 14.92 15.66
N HIS A 462 6.94 13.77 15.11
CA HIS A 462 6.65 12.47 15.70
C HIS A 462 7.25 12.27 17.10
N ILE A 463 8.51 12.70 17.30
CA ILE A 463 9.18 12.64 18.60
C ILE A 463 8.50 13.58 19.60
N TRP A 464 8.12 14.78 19.16
CA TRP A 464 7.42 15.76 19.98
C TRP A 464 6.09 15.23 20.49
N CYS A 465 5.31 14.59 19.62
CA CYS A 465 4.04 13.96 19.98
C CYS A 465 4.17 12.68 20.81
N SER A 466 5.39 12.18 21.07
CA SER A 466 5.60 11.03 21.96
C SER A 466 5.37 11.40 23.43
N GLU A 467 5.04 10.43 24.29
CA GLU A 467 4.80 10.65 25.73
C GLU A 467 6.09 10.93 26.55
N HIS A 468 7.25 11.01 25.90
CA HIS A 468 8.55 11.19 26.57
C HIS A 468 8.91 12.66 26.78
N SER A 469 8.66 13.17 27.98
CA SER A 469 9.00 14.54 28.39
C SER A 469 10.49 14.88 28.24
N GLY A 470 11.39 13.91 28.45
CA GLY A 470 12.83 14.09 28.30
C GLY A 470 13.29 14.41 26.87
N MET A 471 12.66 13.78 25.86
CA MET A 471 12.96 14.06 24.45
C MET A 471 12.50 15.47 24.06
N ARG A 472 11.30 15.88 24.50
CA ARG A 472 10.79 17.26 24.29
C ARG A 472 11.72 18.30 24.90
N ALA A 473 12.14 18.08 26.15
CA ALA A 473 13.07 18.97 26.85
C ALA A 473 14.42 19.08 26.13
N ARG A 474 14.93 17.98 25.55
CA ARG A 474 16.17 18.00 24.75
C ARG A 474 16.01 18.81 23.47
N ILE A 475 14.92 18.61 22.72
CA ILE A 475 14.63 19.40 21.50
C ILE A 475 14.54 20.89 21.84
N GLU A 476 13.80 21.26 22.90
CA GLU A 476 13.69 22.66 23.34
C GLU A 476 15.03 23.27 23.74
N LEU A 477 15.90 22.50 24.40
CA LEU A 477 17.25 22.93 24.76
C LEU A 477 18.10 23.21 23.52
N LEU A 478 18.07 22.31 22.54
CA LEU A 478 18.86 22.43 21.30
C LEU A 478 18.37 23.59 20.43
N LEU A 479 17.06 23.78 20.29
CA LEU A 479 16.49 24.94 19.60
C LEU A 479 16.99 26.25 20.23
N LYS A 480 16.93 26.35 21.57
CA LYS A 480 17.44 27.53 22.30
C LYS A 480 18.95 27.74 22.12
N GLN A 481 19.75 26.68 22.16
CA GLN A 481 21.20 26.76 21.97
C GLN A 481 21.57 27.25 20.56
N GLN A 482 20.81 26.85 19.54
CA GLN A 482 21.01 27.25 18.16
C GLN A 482 20.29 28.55 17.77
N LYS A 483 19.72 29.29 18.74
CA LYS A 483 18.93 30.51 18.52
C LYS A 483 17.73 30.33 17.59
N LEU A 484 17.21 29.10 17.50
CA LEU A 484 15.97 28.79 16.80
C LEU A 484 14.79 28.78 17.76
N SER A 485 13.61 28.91 17.20
CA SER A 485 12.33 28.84 17.89
C SER A 485 11.49 27.66 17.39
N LYS A 486 10.35 27.44 18.05
CA LYS A 486 9.35 26.47 17.58
C LYS A 486 8.69 26.90 16.27
N ASN A 487 8.72 28.20 15.94
CA ASN A 487 8.17 28.72 14.69
C ASN A 487 8.97 28.26 13.48
N ASP A 488 10.30 28.17 13.60
CA ASP A 488 11.15 27.72 12.50
C ASP A 488 10.77 26.29 12.05
N VAL A 489 10.54 25.39 13.02
CA VAL A 489 10.09 24.02 12.74
C VAL A 489 8.66 24.00 12.19
N LYS A 490 7.79 24.89 12.69
CA LYS A 490 6.42 25.04 12.19
C LYS A 490 6.40 25.45 10.72
N GLU A 491 7.21 26.43 10.32
CA GLU A 491 7.24 26.95 8.95
C GLU A 491 7.59 25.86 7.95
N ILE A 492 8.61 25.05 8.24
CA ILE A 492 8.98 23.90 7.41
C ILE A 492 7.86 22.85 7.36
N LEU A 493 7.21 22.55 8.50
CA LEU A 493 6.08 21.63 8.53
C LEU A 493 4.87 22.17 7.75
N GLN A 494 4.64 23.48 7.77
CA GLN A 494 3.56 24.13 7.02
C GLN A 494 3.85 24.07 5.52
N GLU A 495 5.08 24.37 5.09
CA GLU A 495 5.50 24.22 3.70
C GLU A 495 5.38 22.77 3.23
N TYR A 496 5.73 21.78 4.05
CA TYR A 496 5.50 20.37 3.73
C TYR A 496 4.01 20.03 3.62
N HIS A 497 3.18 20.51 4.56
CA HIS A 497 1.73 20.32 4.56
C HIS A 497 1.07 20.84 3.28
N ASP A 498 1.43 22.05 2.87
CA ASP A 498 0.80 22.74 1.74
C ASP A 498 1.18 22.07 0.41
N ASN A 499 2.34 21.42 0.36
CA ASN A 499 2.88 20.75 -0.82
C ASN A 499 2.70 19.21 -0.84
N ILE A 500 1.89 18.63 0.07
CA ILE A 500 1.56 17.20 -0.02
C ILE A 500 0.76 16.94 -1.31
N GLY A 501 1.33 16.11 -2.20
CA GLY A 501 0.71 15.71 -3.46
C GLY A 501 -0.49 14.76 -3.28
N ASP A 502 -1.31 14.64 -4.32
CA ASP A 502 -2.53 13.82 -4.39
C ASP A 502 -2.38 12.55 -5.25
N LEU A 503 -1.14 12.14 -5.53
CA LEU A 503 -0.82 10.99 -6.38
C LEU A 503 -1.41 9.66 -5.87
N GLU A 504 -1.60 9.53 -4.56
CA GLU A 504 -2.26 8.38 -3.91
C GLU A 504 -3.76 8.61 -3.67
N GLY A 505 -4.33 9.67 -4.26
CA GLY A 505 -5.72 10.10 -4.11
C GLY A 505 -5.92 11.23 -3.08
N PRO A 506 -7.04 11.95 -3.16
CA PRO A 506 -7.33 13.10 -2.28
C PRO A 506 -7.43 12.71 -0.81
N GLU A 507 -7.92 11.52 -0.49
CA GLU A 507 -8.06 11.05 0.89
C GLU A 507 -6.71 10.86 1.58
N GLN A 508 -5.72 10.34 0.87
CA GLN A 508 -4.39 10.10 1.42
C GLN A 508 -3.62 11.42 1.60
N LYS A 509 -3.82 12.38 0.68
CA LYS A 509 -3.36 13.77 0.84
C LYS A 509 -3.95 14.42 2.09
N GLU A 510 -5.27 14.34 2.28
CA GLU A 510 -5.95 14.88 3.46
C GLU A 510 -5.46 14.24 4.76
N ARG A 511 -5.25 12.91 4.77
CA ARG A 511 -4.66 12.20 5.92
C ARG A 511 -3.25 12.67 6.23
N GLY A 512 -2.43 12.84 5.20
CA GLY A 512 -1.08 13.39 5.31
C GLY A 512 -1.11 14.81 5.90
N GLN A 513 -1.94 15.68 5.34
CA GLN A 513 -2.12 17.06 5.78
C GLN A 513 -2.62 17.15 7.23
N ALA A 514 -3.67 16.41 7.57
CA ALA A 514 -4.19 16.36 8.94
C ALA A 514 -3.13 15.93 9.96
N ARG A 515 -2.28 14.95 9.61
CA ARG A 515 -1.18 14.50 10.46
C ARG A 515 -0.15 15.60 10.71
N ILE A 516 0.24 16.35 9.67
CA ILE A 516 1.22 17.43 9.80
C ILE A 516 0.64 18.61 10.57
N GLN A 517 -0.64 18.94 10.34
CA GLN A 517 -1.34 19.98 11.07
C GLN A 517 -1.38 19.70 12.58
N LEU A 518 -1.42 18.43 12.98
CA LEU A 518 -1.33 18.02 14.38
C LEU A 518 0.07 18.21 14.96
N PHE A 519 1.13 17.92 14.21
CA PHE A 519 2.50 18.21 14.65
C PHE A 519 2.68 19.70 14.89
N ILE A 520 2.22 20.53 13.95
CA ILE A 520 2.21 21.99 14.09
C ILE A 520 1.46 22.40 15.36
N SER A 521 0.24 21.91 15.55
CA SER A 521 -0.59 22.25 16.72
C SER A 521 0.07 21.82 18.04
N ALA A 522 0.67 20.63 18.08
CA ALA A 522 1.33 20.10 19.28
C ALA A 522 2.62 20.84 19.63
N ILE A 523 3.41 21.23 18.62
CA ILE A 523 4.63 22.04 18.78
C ILE A 523 4.29 23.45 19.27
N MET A 524 3.23 24.05 18.70
CA MET A 524 2.84 25.43 18.97
C MET A 524 2.02 25.63 20.26
N SER A 525 1.34 24.59 20.74
CA SER A 525 0.50 24.72 21.94
C SER A 525 1.31 24.92 23.22
N SER A 526 0.90 25.90 24.04
CA SER A 526 1.22 26.01 25.48
C SER A 526 0.12 25.39 26.37
N LEU A 527 -0.73 24.54 25.79
CA LEU A 527 -2.03 24.16 26.38
C LEU A 527 -1.90 23.12 27.50
N SER A 528 -2.80 23.22 28.47
CA SER A 528 -2.86 22.37 29.66
C SER A 528 -3.15 20.89 29.33
N LYS A 529 -2.67 19.99 30.19
CA LYS A 529 -2.80 18.51 30.09
C LYS A 529 -4.22 18.03 29.75
N THR A 530 -5.25 18.74 30.18
CA THR A 530 -6.66 18.34 30.01
C THR A 530 -7.18 18.55 28.58
N GLN A 531 -6.75 19.62 27.90
CA GLN A 531 -7.12 19.88 26.51
C GLN A 531 -6.29 19.05 25.53
N GLN A 532 -5.02 18.81 25.85
CA GLN A 532 -4.18 17.85 25.13
C GLN A 532 -4.78 16.44 25.20
N ASN A 533 -5.26 15.99 26.36
CA ASN A 533 -5.86 14.66 26.49
C ASN A 533 -7.18 14.50 25.72
N SER A 534 -7.96 15.56 25.51
CA SER A 534 -9.24 15.47 24.77
C SER A 534 -9.03 15.43 23.26
N PHE A 535 -8.15 16.29 22.71
CA PHE A 535 -7.81 16.29 21.28
C PHE A 535 -6.94 15.08 20.87
N LEU A 536 -5.97 14.71 21.72
CA LEU A 536 -5.14 13.53 21.52
C LEU A 536 -5.97 12.25 21.75
N SER A 537 -6.99 12.24 22.62
CA SER A 537 -7.93 11.11 22.76
C SER A 537 -8.75 10.91 21.48
N LEU A 538 -9.31 11.97 20.91
CA LEU A 538 -10.11 11.89 19.68
C LEU A 538 -9.27 11.40 18.49
N PHE A 539 -8.06 11.91 18.33
CA PHE A 539 -7.20 11.54 17.22
C PHE A 539 -6.44 10.22 17.45
N LEU A 540 -6.05 9.92 18.70
CA LEU A 540 -5.54 8.60 19.03
C LEU A 540 -6.63 7.54 18.92
N LEU A 541 -7.92 7.86 18.99
CA LEU A 541 -9.01 6.93 18.69
C LEU A 541 -8.98 6.54 17.21
N ASN A 542 -8.87 7.53 16.31
CA ASN A 542 -8.78 7.29 14.86
C ASN A 542 -7.49 6.54 14.44
N LEU A 543 -6.34 6.80 15.07
CA LEU A 543 -5.13 5.97 14.88
C LEU A 543 -5.12 4.67 15.74
N LYS A 544 -6.02 4.47 16.73
CA LYS A 544 -6.11 3.23 17.55
C LYS A 544 -6.74 2.11 16.73
N MET A 545 -7.65 2.46 15.83
CA MET A 545 -8.34 1.52 14.95
C MET A 545 -7.40 0.76 14.01
N ALA A 546 -6.16 1.22 13.78
CA ALA A 546 -5.34 0.76 12.65
C ALA A 546 -4.24 -0.30 12.94
N ASN A 547 -3.82 -0.58 14.19
CA ASN A 547 -2.62 -1.42 14.45
C ASN A 547 -2.82 -2.63 15.39
N SER A 548 -4.04 -3.14 15.51
CA SER A 548 -4.37 -4.48 16.03
C SER A 548 -5.86 -4.71 15.78
N THR A 549 -6.24 -4.90 14.52
CA THR A 549 -7.64 -5.04 14.13
C THR A 549 -8.13 -6.44 14.47
N THR A 550 -8.96 -6.54 15.50
CA THR A 550 -9.77 -7.75 15.68
C THR A 550 -10.54 -7.98 14.39
N THR A 551 -10.45 -9.19 13.84
CA THR A 551 -11.05 -9.53 12.55
C THR A 551 -12.08 -10.64 12.73
N VAL A 552 -13.30 -10.44 12.24
CA VAL A 552 -14.42 -11.37 12.36
C VAL A 552 -14.86 -11.86 10.99
N LEU A 553 -15.17 -13.15 10.90
CA LEU A 553 -15.79 -13.76 9.72
C LEU A 553 -17.29 -13.89 9.94
N ILE A 554 -18.11 -13.55 8.94
CA ILE A 554 -19.54 -13.86 8.92
C ILE A 554 -19.81 -14.89 7.82
N LEU A 555 -20.31 -16.05 8.24
CA LEU A 555 -20.72 -17.11 7.34
C LEU A 555 -22.10 -16.81 6.76
N SER A 556 -22.12 -16.21 5.57
CA SER A 556 -23.33 -15.75 4.87
C SER A 556 -23.90 -16.84 3.94
N GLY A 557 -25.15 -16.64 3.51
CA GLY A 557 -25.80 -17.48 2.52
C GLY A 557 -27.08 -16.86 1.97
N ASP A 558 -27.58 -17.44 0.88
CA ASP A 558 -28.81 -17.02 0.22
C ASP A 558 -30.02 -17.27 1.13
N TYR A 559 -30.87 -16.27 1.26
CA TYR A 559 -31.98 -16.22 2.21
C TYR A 559 -31.55 -16.38 3.67
N MET A 560 -30.34 -15.95 4.02
CA MET A 560 -30.05 -15.58 5.41
C MET A 560 -30.97 -14.44 5.84
N GLU A 561 -31.25 -14.36 7.14
CA GLU A 561 -32.14 -13.32 7.67
C GLU A 561 -31.45 -11.94 7.58
N ASP A 562 -32.19 -10.94 7.10
CA ASP A 562 -31.64 -9.66 6.68
C ASP A 562 -31.03 -8.83 7.83
N TYR A 563 -31.70 -8.80 8.98
CA TYR A 563 -31.16 -8.16 10.18
C TYR A 563 -30.01 -8.96 10.78
N GLU A 564 -30.10 -10.29 10.79
CA GLU A 564 -29.11 -11.17 11.42
C GLU A 564 -27.77 -11.19 10.69
N VAL A 565 -27.71 -10.68 9.45
CA VAL A 565 -26.45 -10.36 8.77
C VAL A 565 -26.05 -8.89 8.92
N MET A 566 -26.97 -7.94 8.64
CA MET A 566 -26.58 -6.53 8.51
C MET A 566 -26.26 -5.87 9.86
N VAL A 567 -27.06 -6.17 10.90
CA VAL A 567 -26.85 -5.59 12.23
C VAL A 567 -25.48 -5.98 12.80
N PRO A 568 -25.09 -7.28 12.90
CA PRO A 568 -23.76 -7.62 13.37
C PRO A 568 -22.65 -7.13 12.42
N PHE A 569 -22.86 -7.16 11.10
CA PHE A 569 -21.88 -6.65 10.12
C PHE A 569 -21.51 -5.20 10.40
N GLN A 570 -22.50 -4.30 10.45
CA GLN A 570 -22.24 -2.87 10.58
C GLN A 570 -21.97 -2.43 12.03
N ALA A 571 -22.58 -3.09 13.04
CA ALA A 571 -22.31 -2.79 14.44
C ALA A 571 -20.85 -3.10 14.81
N LEU A 572 -20.34 -4.25 14.40
CA LEU A 572 -18.96 -4.63 14.66
C LEU A 572 -17.98 -3.67 13.96
N GLN A 573 -18.27 -3.27 12.71
CA GLN A 573 -17.50 -2.24 12.00
C GLN A 573 -17.51 -0.89 12.73
N ALA A 574 -18.68 -0.44 13.22
CA ALA A 574 -18.79 0.78 14.02
C ALA A 574 -17.95 0.72 15.31
N PHE A 575 -17.73 -0.49 15.85
CA PHE A 575 -16.94 -0.73 17.05
C PHE A 575 -15.44 -0.91 16.76
N GLY A 576 -15.01 -0.77 15.51
CA GLY A 576 -13.62 -0.89 15.10
C GLY A 576 -13.15 -2.32 14.83
N VAL A 577 -14.08 -3.25 14.61
CA VAL A 577 -13.77 -4.63 14.22
C VAL A 577 -13.77 -4.72 12.69
N SER A 578 -12.75 -5.35 12.12
CA SER A 578 -12.77 -5.69 10.68
C SER A 578 -13.69 -6.88 10.46
N VAL A 579 -14.60 -6.80 9.49
CA VAL A 579 -15.61 -7.84 9.26
C VAL A 579 -15.58 -8.29 7.80
N HIS A 580 -15.35 -9.59 7.58
CA HIS A 580 -15.43 -10.21 6.27
C HIS A 580 -16.69 -11.08 6.18
N THR A 581 -17.41 -10.97 5.07
CA THR A 581 -18.62 -11.74 4.77
C THR A 581 -18.36 -12.67 3.58
N VAL A 582 -18.63 -13.95 3.78
CA VAL A 582 -18.34 -15.00 2.79
C VAL A 582 -19.53 -15.94 2.61
N CYS A 583 -19.73 -16.45 1.40
CA CYS A 583 -20.72 -17.50 1.10
C CYS A 583 -20.04 -18.56 0.23
N PRO A 584 -20.20 -19.87 0.52
CA PRO A 584 -19.60 -20.92 -0.29
C PRO A 584 -20.04 -20.82 -1.75
N GLY A 585 -19.08 -20.93 -2.67
CA GLY A 585 -19.32 -20.80 -4.11
C GLY A 585 -19.51 -19.37 -4.63
N LYS A 586 -19.28 -18.35 -3.79
CA LYS A 586 -19.32 -16.92 -4.16
C LYS A 586 -18.01 -16.21 -3.81
N LYS A 587 -17.72 -15.14 -4.55
CA LYS A 587 -16.53 -14.28 -4.38
C LYS A 587 -16.91 -12.90 -3.88
N ALA A 588 -15.91 -12.14 -3.43
CA ALA A 588 -16.10 -10.72 -3.09
C ALA A 588 -16.76 -9.96 -4.26
N GLY A 589 -17.76 -9.13 -3.95
CA GLY A 589 -18.58 -8.41 -4.93
C GLY A 589 -19.82 -9.16 -5.41
N ASP A 590 -19.96 -10.47 -5.18
CA ASP A 590 -21.22 -11.18 -5.42
C ASP A 590 -22.25 -10.84 -4.35
N SER A 591 -23.54 -10.95 -4.69
CA SER A 591 -24.65 -10.66 -3.76
C SER A 591 -25.41 -11.91 -3.33
N CYS A 592 -25.93 -11.90 -2.10
CA CYS A 592 -26.85 -12.88 -1.56
C CYS A 592 -28.24 -12.23 -1.38
N PRO A 593 -29.33 -12.84 -1.89
CA PRO A 593 -30.67 -12.43 -1.46
C PRO A 593 -30.81 -12.68 0.04
N THR A 594 -31.52 -11.82 0.76
CA THR A 594 -31.85 -12.04 2.18
C THR A 594 -33.35 -12.25 2.36
N ALA A 595 -33.72 -12.76 3.54
CA ALA A 595 -35.09 -13.02 3.95
C ALA A 595 -35.50 -12.08 5.10
N VAL A 596 -36.70 -11.54 5.02
CA VAL A 596 -37.36 -10.78 6.10
C VAL A 596 -38.28 -11.75 6.83
N HIS A 597 -37.95 -12.10 8.07
CA HIS A 597 -38.76 -12.99 8.91
C HIS A 597 -39.48 -12.17 9.98
N ASP A 598 -40.77 -11.90 9.77
CA ASP A 598 -41.60 -11.13 10.71
C ASP A 598 -42.69 -11.98 11.35
N PHE A 599 -43.03 -11.67 12.60
CA PHE A 599 -43.96 -12.43 13.42
C PHE A 599 -45.33 -11.76 13.49
N CYS A 600 -46.16 -11.99 12.46
CA CYS A 600 -47.48 -11.35 12.32
C CYS A 600 -48.61 -12.01 13.14
N GLY A 601 -48.30 -12.70 14.24
CA GLY A 601 -49.29 -13.37 15.10
C GLY A 601 -49.82 -14.71 14.56
N HIS A 602 -49.14 -15.30 13.58
CA HIS A 602 -49.42 -16.65 13.08
C HIS A 602 -48.64 -17.72 13.87
N GLN A 603 -48.87 -19.01 13.55
CA GLN A 603 -48.15 -20.13 14.18
C GLN A 603 -46.64 -20.10 13.96
N THR A 604 -46.18 -19.47 12.87
CA THR A 604 -44.77 -19.27 12.52
C THR A 604 -44.59 -17.90 11.87
N TYR A 605 -43.34 -17.51 11.60
CA TYR A 605 -43.01 -16.28 10.88
C TYR A 605 -43.58 -16.26 9.46
N SER A 606 -43.85 -15.07 8.95
CA SER A 606 -44.01 -14.83 7.51
C SER A 606 -42.66 -14.46 6.91
N GLU A 607 -42.43 -14.88 5.67
CA GLU A 607 -41.23 -14.50 4.93
C GLU A 607 -41.55 -13.60 3.75
N SER A 608 -40.74 -12.55 3.58
CA SER A 608 -40.63 -11.80 2.34
C SER A 608 -39.15 -11.56 1.99
N ARG A 609 -38.87 -10.92 0.85
CA ARG A 609 -37.49 -10.71 0.39
C ARG A 609 -36.92 -9.41 0.97
N GLY A 610 -35.72 -9.51 1.53
CA GLY A 610 -34.96 -8.39 2.08
C GLY A 610 -34.13 -7.63 1.03
N HIS A 611 -33.14 -6.89 1.52
CA HIS A 611 -32.09 -6.29 0.69
C HIS A 611 -31.22 -7.34 -0.01
N ASN A 612 -30.55 -7.00 -1.11
CA ASN A 612 -29.47 -7.85 -1.61
C ASN A 612 -28.17 -7.52 -0.86
N PHE A 613 -27.66 -8.49 -0.10
CA PHE A 613 -26.45 -8.32 0.70
C PHE A 613 -25.20 -8.62 -0.13
N THR A 614 -24.32 -7.63 -0.32
CA THR A 614 -23.09 -7.80 -1.11
C THR A 614 -21.93 -8.28 -0.25
N LEU A 615 -21.28 -9.36 -0.68
CA LEU A 615 -20.14 -9.97 0.01
C LEU A 615 -18.87 -9.15 -0.20
N ASN A 616 -18.00 -9.07 0.82
CA ASN A 616 -16.74 -8.35 0.73
C ASN A 616 -15.49 -9.25 0.79
N ALA A 617 -15.66 -10.58 0.89
CA ALA A 617 -14.58 -11.55 0.87
C ALA A 617 -14.98 -12.82 0.09
N THR A 618 -13.98 -13.56 -0.39
CA THR A 618 -14.16 -14.81 -1.15
C THR A 618 -14.03 -16.00 -0.22
N PHE A 619 -15.02 -16.91 -0.23
CA PHE A 619 -15.06 -18.06 0.68
C PHE A 619 -13.85 -18.99 0.54
N ASP A 620 -13.45 -19.30 -0.70
CA ASP A 620 -12.36 -20.25 -0.99
C ASP A 620 -10.96 -19.69 -0.68
N GLU A 621 -10.85 -18.41 -0.34
CA GLU A 621 -9.59 -17.70 -0.02
C GLU A 621 -9.44 -17.43 1.48
N VAL A 622 -10.40 -17.89 2.29
CA VAL A 622 -10.43 -17.66 3.74
C VAL A 622 -9.34 -18.46 4.44
N ASP A 623 -8.47 -17.75 5.16
CA ASP A 623 -7.55 -18.33 6.14
C ASP A 623 -8.10 -18.11 7.56
N LEU A 624 -8.61 -19.17 8.19
CA LEU A 624 -9.26 -19.14 9.51
C LEU A 624 -8.32 -18.71 10.64
N SER A 625 -7.01 -18.80 10.44
CA SER A 625 -6.03 -18.36 11.44
C SER A 625 -6.08 -16.84 11.66
N LYS A 626 -6.47 -16.08 10.63
CA LYS A 626 -6.54 -14.60 10.63
C LYS A 626 -7.74 -14.02 11.37
N TYR A 627 -8.76 -14.83 11.67
CA TYR A 627 -10.00 -14.36 12.28
C TYR A 627 -10.02 -14.66 13.77
N ASP A 628 -10.45 -13.69 14.57
CA ASP A 628 -10.59 -13.80 16.02
C ASP A 628 -11.96 -14.31 16.45
N GLY A 629 -12.97 -14.22 15.57
CA GLY A 629 -14.31 -14.74 15.84
C GLY A 629 -15.11 -15.04 14.58
N LEU A 630 -16.15 -15.86 14.75
CA LEU A 630 -17.08 -16.27 13.70
C LEU A 630 -18.51 -15.90 14.09
N VAL A 631 -19.25 -15.28 13.17
CA VAL A 631 -20.69 -15.04 13.29
C VAL A 631 -21.43 -15.92 12.27
N ILE A 632 -22.51 -16.55 12.71
CA ILE A 632 -23.39 -17.39 11.88
C ILE A 632 -24.82 -16.85 11.98
N PRO A 633 -25.27 -16.05 10.98
CA PRO A 633 -26.66 -15.61 10.86
C PRO A 633 -27.63 -16.78 10.73
N GLY A 634 -28.91 -16.53 11.03
CA GLY A 634 -30.01 -17.45 10.80
C GLY A 634 -30.67 -17.25 9.44
N GLY A 635 -31.99 -17.25 9.44
CA GLY A 635 -32.81 -17.34 8.22
C GLY A 635 -32.86 -18.77 7.68
N ARG A 636 -33.02 -18.92 6.36
CA ARG A 636 -33.05 -20.25 5.71
C ARG A 636 -31.67 -20.73 5.25
N ALA A 637 -30.69 -19.83 5.15
CA ALA A 637 -29.34 -20.19 4.73
C ALA A 637 -28.73 -21.35 5.53
N PRO A 638 -28.84 -21.39 6.88
CA PRO A 638 -28.28 -22.47 7.68
C PRO A 638 -28.75 -23.87 7.30
N GLU A 639 -29.98 -24.03 6.80
CA GLU A 639 -30.54 -25.33 6.44
C GLU A 639 -29.72 -26.02 5.33
N TYR A 640 -29.36 -25.27 4.28
CA TYR A 640 -28.56 -25.82 3.19
C TYR A 640 -27.07 -25.71 3.45
N LEU A 641 -26.60 -24.68 4.18
CA LEU A 641 -25.20 -24.52 4.54
C LEU A 641 -24.71 -25.63 5.48
N ALA A 642 -25.58 -26.14 6.36
CA ALA A 642 -25.28 -27.28 7.23
C ALA A 642 -24.99 -28.58 6.45
N MET A 643 -25.41 -28.66 5.19
CA MET A 643 -25.17 -29.80 4.30
C MET A 643 -23.94 -29.61 3.39
N ASN A 644 -23.31 -28.43 3.42
CA ASN A 644 -22.11 -28.14 2.63
C ASN A 644 -20.85 -28.58 3.38
N ALA A 645 -20.09 -29.51 2.80
CA ALA A 645 -18.91 -30.10 3.44
C ALA A 645 -17.85 -29.06 3.85
N SER A 646 -17.55 -28.09 2.98
CA SER A 646 -16.55 -27.04 3.24
C SER A 646 -16.99 -26.12 4.37
N VAL A 647 -18.29 -25.84 4.49
CA VAL A 647 -18.84 -25.06 5.61
C VAL A 647 -18.75 -25.82 6.93
N VAL A 648 -19.12 -27.11 6.93
CA VAL A 648 -19.04 -27.95 8.12
C VAL A 648 -17.58 -28.10 8.59
N GLU A 649 -16.64 -28.25 7.67
CA GLU A 649 -15.20 -28.29 7.96
C GLU A 649 -14.70 -26.98 8.57
N LEU A 650 -15.06 -25.85 7.97
CA LEU A 650 -14.74 -24.51 8.50
C LEU A 650 -15.22 -24.34 9.93
N VAL A 651 -16.47 -24.70 10.24
CA VAL A 651 -17.04 -24.56 11.58
C VAL A 651 -16.39 -25.53 12.57
N LYS A 652 -16.06 -26.75 12.15
CA LYS A 652 -15.31 -27.71 12.98
C LYS A 652 -13.92 -27.19 13.34
N GLU A 653 -13.19 -26.65 12.37
CA GLU A 653 -11.87 -26.07 12.61
C GLU A 653 -11.95 -24.87 13.56
N PHE A 654 -12.91 -23.96 13.31
CA PHE A 654 -13.10 -22.77 14.14
C PHE A 654 -13.48 -23.15 15.59
N SER A 655 -14.40 -24.10 15.77
CA SER A 655 -14.78 -24.60 17.09
C SER A 655 -13.60 -25.24 17.83
N SER A 656 -12.79 -26.03 17.12
CA SER A 656 -11.60 -26.69 17.66
C SER A 656 -10.51 -25.72 18.11
N SER A 657 -10.47 -24.52 17.51
CA SER A 657 -9.54 -23.46 17.90
C SER A 657 -9.87 -22.78 19.25
N GLY A 658 -11.10 -22.97 19.75
CA GLY A 658 -11.59 -22.31 20.97
C GLY A 658 -11.91 -20.82 20.83
N LYS A 659 -11.80 -20.26 19.61
CA LYS A 659 -12.16 -18.86 19.32
C LYS A 659 -13.68 -18.62 19.46
N PRO A 660 -14.11 -17.40 19.80
CA PRO A 660 -15.53 -17.04 19.89
C PRO A 660 -16.36 -17.38 18.64
N ILE A 661 -17.47 -18.08 18.82
CA ILE A 661 -18.50 -18.34 17.80
C ILE A 661 -19.81 -17.76 18.30
N ALA A 662 -20.41 -16.86 17.52
CA ALA A 662 -21.71 -16.27 17.78
C ALA A 662 -22.70 -16.74 16.72
N SER A 663 -23.70 -17.54 17.11
CA SER A 663 -24.68 -18.12 16.19
C SER A 663 -26.11 -17.78 16.61
N ILE A 664 -26.98 -17.44 15.66
CA ILE A 664 -28.31 -16.92 15.97
C ILE A 664 -29.41 -17.62 15.16
N CYS A 665 -30.59 -17.74 15.79
CA CYS A 665 -31.81 -18.24 15.18
C CYS A 665 -31.65 -19.66 14.62
N HIS A 666 -31.53 -19.83 13.30
CA HIS A 666 -31.32 -21.12 12.64
C HIS A 666 -29.84 -21.46 12.41
N GLY A 667 -28.92 -20.51 12.61
CA GLY A 667 -27.48 -20.69 12.40
C GLY A 667 -26.91 -21.89 13.16
N GLN A 668 -27.50 -22.20 14.31
CA GLN A 668 -27.11 -23.31 15.18
C GLN A 668 -27.31 -24.69 14.54
N LEU A 669 -28.09 -24.81 13.45
CA LEU A 669 -28.17 -26.04 12.65
C LEU A 669 -26.79 -26.42 12.07
N ILE A 670 -25.99 -25.43 11.66
CA ILE A 670 -24.62 -25.65 11.18
C ILE A 670 -23.74 -26.16 12.32
N LEU A 671 -23.90 -25.62 13.54
CA LEU A 671 -23.16 -26.08 14.71
C LEU A 671 -23.51 -27.53 15.08
N ALA A 672 -24.79 -27.92 14.94
CA ALA A 672 -25.23 -29.29 15.13
C ALA A 672 -24.63 -30.24 14.08
N ALA A 673 -24.64 -29.86 12.80
CA ALA A 673 -24.02 -30.63 11.72
C ALA A 673 -22.49 -30.74 11.85
N ALA A 674 -21.87 -29.71 12.43
CA ALA A 674 -20.45 -29.70 12.76
C ALA A 674 -20.09 -30.49 14.03
N ASP A 675 -21.05 -31.04 14.77
CA ASP A 675 -20.85 -31.66 16.09
C ASP A 675 -20.11 -30.73 17.07
N ALA A 676 -20.35 -29.42 16.95
CA ALA A 676 -19.67 -28.37 17.70
C ALA A 676 -20.36 -27.99 19.03
N VAL A 677 -21.46 -28.68 19.37
CA VAL A 677 -22.34 -28.32 20.50
C VAL A 677 -22.40 -29.38 21.61
N HIS A 678 -21.68 -30.49 21.47
CA HIS A 678 -21.75 -31.59 22.43
C HIS A 678 -21.38 -31.12 23.86
N GLY A 679 -22.31 -31.28 24.81
CA GLY A 679 -22.15 -30.90 26.21
C GLY A 679 -22.20 -29.38 26.49
N ARG A 680 -22.32 -28.54 25.45
CA ARG A 680 -22.36 -27.07 25.53
C ARG A 680 -23.77 -26.56 25.85
N LYS A 681 -23.88 -25.52 26.66
CA LYS A 681 -25.16 -24.83 26.87
C LYS A 681 -25.41 -23.86 25.71
N CYS A 682 -26.56 -23.98 25.06
CA CYS A 682 -26.95 -23.05 23.99
C CYS A 682 -28.47 -22.93 23.87
N THR A 683 -28.89 -21.82 23.27
CA THR A 683 -30.24 -21.59 22.78
C THR A 683 -30.22 -21.45 21.26
N ALA A 684 -31.38 -21.37 20.63
CA ALA A 684 -31.58 -21.14 19.20
C ALA A 684 -33.05 -20.74 18.98
N TYR A 685 -33.45 -20.55 17.72
CA TYR A 685 -34.88 -20.51 17.43
C TYR A 685 -35.53 -21.83 17.86
N ALA A 686 -36.73 -21.78 18.44
CA ALA A 686 -37.31 -22.91 19.17
C ALA A 686 -37.39 -24.21 18.35
N THR A 687 -37.63 -24.12 17.04
CA THR A 687 -37.73 -25.29 16.13
C THR A 687 -36.41 -26.03 15.94
N VAL A 688 -35.27 -25.41 16.26
CA VAL A 688 -33.93 -25.99 16.16
C VAL A 688 -33.56 -26.80 17.41
N GLY A 689 -34.29 -26.60 18.52
CA GLY A 689 -34.07 -27.29 19.79
C GLY A 689 -33.92 -28.82 19.67
N PRO A 690 -34.82 -29.54 18.97
CA PRO A 690 -34.69 -30.98 18.78
C PRO A 690 -33.37 -31.42 18.13
N ALA A 691 -32.88 -30.68 17.12
CA ALA A 691 -31.61 -31.00 16.45
C ALA A 691 -30.41 -30.79 17.38
N LEU A 692 -30.43 -29.73 18.19
CA LEU A 692 -29.37 -29.44 19.16
C LEU A 692 -29.34 -30.46 20.31
N ILE A 693 -30.51 -30.87 20.81
CA ILE A 693 -30.60 -31.94 21.82
C ILE A 693 -30.03 -33.24 21.25
N ALA A 694 -30.37 -33.59 20.01
CA ALA A 694 -29.85 -34.78 19.34
C ALA A 694 -28.32 -34.74 19.13
N ALA A 695 -27.76 -33.55 18.90
CA ALA A 695 -26.31 -33.30 18.84
C ALA A 695 -25.63 -33.26 20.23
N GLY A 696 -26.37 -33.51 21.32
CA GLY A 696 -25.83 -33.58 22.68
C GLY A 696 -25.67 -32.23 23.38
N ALA A 697 -26.31 -31.16 22.88
CA ALA A 697 -26.30 -29.86 23.54
C ALA A 697 -27.13 -29.85 24.83
N LYS A 698 -26.72 -29.01 25.79
CA LYS A 698 -27.52 -28.67 26.98
C LYS A 698 -28.47 -27.54 26.59
N TRP A 699 -29.59 -27.93 25.98
CA TRP A 699 -30.59 -27.01 25.44
C TRP A 699 -31.16 -26.05 26.49
N VAL A 700 -31.28 -24.78 26.08
CA VAL A 700 -31.95 -23.71 26.83
C VAL A 700 -33.12 -23.22 25.99
N GLU A 701 -34.34 -23.52 26.46
CA GLU A 701 -35.58 -23.11 25.80
C GLU A 701 -35.71 -21.58 25.76
N PRO A 702 -35.92 -20.96 24.57
CA PRO A 702 -36.06 -19.52 24.43
C PRO A 702 -37.46 -19.06 24.90
N VAL A 703 -37.58 -18.71 26.19
CA VAL A 703 -38.85 -18.23 26.78
C VAL A 703 -39.28 -16.84 26.31
N THR A 704 -38.33 -16.04 25.79
CA THR A 704 -38.57 -14.74 25.16
C THR A 704 -37.73 -14.62 23.88
N PRO A 705 -38.12 -13.76 22.91
CA PRO A 705 -37.40 -13.63 21.64
C PRO A 705 -35.94 -13.15 21.78
N ASP A 706 -35.63 -12.43 22.85
CA ASP A 706 -34.34 -11.80 23.12
C ASP A 706 -33.35 -12.70 23.90
N VAL A 707 -33.73 -13.92 24.24
CA VAL A 707 -32.87 -14.84 25.01
C VAL A 707 -31.53 -15.07 24.31
N CYS A 708 -30.45 -14.80 25.05
CA CYS A 708 -29.07 -15.11 24.69
C CYS A 708 -28.43 -16.06 25.71
N VAL A 709 -27.53 -16.92 25.25
CA VAL A 709 -26.77 -17.87 26.09
C VAL A 709 -25.31 -17.82 25.70
N ALA A 710 -24.43 -17.62 26.68
CA ALA A 710 -22.98 -17.74 26.54
C ALA A 710 -22.45 -18.91 27.38
N ASP A 711 -21.68 -19.79 26.76
CA ASP A 711 -20.98 -20.91 27.39
C ASP A 711 -19.54 -20.99 26.86
N GLY A 712 -18.59 -20.41 27.58
CA GLY A 712 -17.22 -20.29 27.10
C GLY A 712 -17.14 -19.46 25.82
N SER A 713 -16.59 -20.04 24.76
CA SER A 713 -16.48 -19.41 23.44
C SER A 713 -17.77 -19.42 22.60
N LEU A 714 -18.80 -20.17 23.01
CA LEU A 714 -20.04 -20.28 22.25
C LEU A 714 -21.07 -19.28 22.77
N ILE A 715 -21.54 -18.41 21.89
CA ILE A 715 -22.61 -17.43 22.13
C ILE A 715 -23.74 -17.74 21.19
N THR A 716 -24.95 -17.82 21.73
CA THR A 716 -26.14 -18.16 20.97
C THR A 716 -27.31 -17.26 21.29
N ALA A 717 -28.13 -16.95 20.29
CA ALA A 717 -29.35 -16.15 20.44
C ALA A 717 -30.53 -16.79 19.70
N ALA A 718 -31.75 -16.54 20.20
CA ALA A 718 -32.96 -17.12 19.66
C ALA A 718 -33.49 -16.41 18.40
N THR A 719 -33.47 -15.07 18.38
CA THR A 719 -33.93 -14.22 17.26
C THR A 719 -33.14 -12.91 17.23
N TYR A 720 -33.27 -12.11 16.17
CA TYR A 720 -32.69 -10.76 16.07
C TYR A 720 -33.10 -9.78 17.18
N GLU A 721 -34.17 -10.04 17.94
CA GLU A 721 -34.50 -9.21 19.11
C GLU A 721 -33.40 -9.31 20.20
N GLY A 722 -32.65 -10.41 20.22
CA GLY A 722 -31.50 -10.61 21.11
C GLY A 722 -30.21 -9.95 20.64
N HIS A 723 -30.17 -9.30 19.47
CA HIS A 723 -28.95 -8.66 18.94
C HIS A 723 -28.19 -7.79 19.95
N PRO A 724 -28.86 -6.95 20.78
CA PRO A 724 -28.14 -6.14 21.76
C PRO A 724 -27.25 -6.96 22.69
N GLU A 725 -27.82 -8.00 23.33
CA GLU A 725 -27.06 -8.85 24.24
C GLU A 725 -26.11 -9.78 23.47
N PHE A 726 -26.55 -10.34 22.34
CA PHE A 726 -25.74 -11.20 21.46
C PHE A 726 -24.44 -10.53 21.04
N ILE A 727 -24.52 -9.32 20.48
CA ILE A 727 -23.34 -8.56 20.03
C ILE A 727 -22.50 -8.13 21.24
N GLN A 728 -23.13 -7.73 22.35
CA GLN A 728 -22.39 -7.35 23.55
C GLN A 728 -21.58 -8.53 24.13
N LEU A 729 -22.17 -9.72 24.19
CA LEU A 729 -21.50 -10.95 24.63
C LEU A 729 -20.37 -11.32 23.68
N PHE A 730 -20.58 -11.18 22.37
CA PHE A 730 -19.54 -11.46 21.37
C PHE A 730 -18.37 -10.49 21.47
N VAL A 731 -18.63 -9.19 21.58
CA VAL A 731 -17.60 -8.18 21.84
C VAL A 731 -16.83 -8.50 23.13
N LYS A 732 -17.51 -8.88 24.21
CA LYS A 732 -16.85 -9.31 25.46
C LYS A 732 -15.97 -10.55 25.24
N ALA A 733 -16.45 -11.53 24.48
CA ALA A 733 -15.71 -12.74 24.16
C ALA A 733 -14.49 -12.45 23.26
N LEU A 734 -14.52 -11.41 22.43
CA LEU A 734 -13.38 -10.90 21.67
C LEU A 734 -12.39 -10.06 22.53
N GLY A 735 -12.58 -10.00 23.85
CA GLY A 735 -11.74 -9.21 24.76
C GLY A 735 -12.12 -7.72 24.79
N GLY A 736 -13.30 -7.36 24.31
CA GLY A 736 -13.81 -5.99 24.25
C GLY A 736 -14.32 -5.45 25.58
N LYS A 737 -13.97 -4.19 25.86
CA LYS A 737 -14.46 -3.43 27.01
C LYS A 737 -15.05 -2.09 26.55
N THR A 738 -16.36 -1.94 26.79
CA THR A 738 -17.10 -0.70 26.54
C THR A 738 -17.04 0.23 27.75
N THR A 739 -16.87 1.53 27.51
CA THR A 739 -16.86 2.60 28.51
C THR A 739 -17.66 3.80 28.01
N GLY A 740 -18.26 4.58 28.93
CA GLY A 740 -19.03 5.78 28.58
C GLY A 740 -20.45 5.53 28.05
N ALA A 741 -20.90 4.27 27.95
CA ALA A 741 -22.17 3.88 27.34
C ALA A 741 -23.43 4.08 28.21
N ASN A 742 -23.31 4.52 29.46
CA ASN A 742 -24.47 4.93 30.25
C ASN A 742 -25.03 6.25 29.68
N LYS A 743 -25.83 6.13 28.63
CA LYS A 743 -26.45 7.21 27.86
C LYS A 743 -27.89 6.83 27.52
N ARG A 744 -28.74 7.83 27.42
CA ARG A 744 -30.13 7.67 26.96
C ARG A 744 -30.32 8.33 25.59
N ILE A 745 -30.80 7.59 24.60
CA ILE A 745 -30.87 8.06 23.21
C ILE A 745 -32.31 7.95 22.72
N LEU A 746 -32.81 9.00 22.08
CA LEU A 746 -34.15 9.06 21.50
C LEU A 746 -34.10 8.85 19.99
N PHE A 747 -34.95 7.97 19.46
CA PHE A 747 -35.18 7.76 18.04
C PHE A 747 -36.54 8.35 17.64
N LEU A 748 -36.53 9.21 16.62
CA LEU A 748 -37.76 9.72 15.98
C LEU A 748 -38.13 8.81 14.81
N CYS A 749 -39.08 7.91 15.07
CA CYS A 749 -39.55 6.90 14.14
C CYS A 749 -40.86 7.31 13.46
N GLY A 750 -41.16 6.61 12.36
CA GLY A 750 -42.43 6.71 11.66
C GLY A 750 -42.65 5.54 10.71
N ASP A 751 -43.84 5.46 10.16
CA ASP A 751 -44.25 4.46 9.18
C ASP A 751 -43.46 4.63 7.89
N TYR A 752 -42.98 3.51 7.36
CA TYR A 752 -42.10 3.43 6.19
C TYR A 752 -40.78 4.18 6.37
N MET A 753 -40.27 4.30 7.59
CA MET A 753 -38.84 4.54 7.80
C MET A 753 -38.02 3.38 7.23
N GLU A 754 -36.78 3.66 6.85
CA GLU A 754 -35.93 2.65 6.21
C GLU A 754 -35.57 1.54 7.22
N ASP A 755 -35.70 0.28 6.79
CA ASP A 755 -35.64 -0.91 7.63
C ASP A 755 -34.30 -1.09 8.36
N TYR A 756 -33.18 -0.94 7.66
CA TYR A 756 -31.86 -0.94 8.29
C TYR A 756 -31.58 0.34 9.06
N GLU A 757 -31.98 1.51 8.54
CA GLU A 757 -31.66 2.81 9.15
C GLU A 757 -32.33 3.03 10.51
N VAL A 758 -33.41 2.31 10.79
CA VAL A 758 -33.92 2.19 12.15
C VAL A 758 -33.21 1.09 12.93
N LYS A 759 -33.16 -0.15 12.44
CA LYS A 759 -32.77 -1.31 13.26
C LYS A 759 -31.29 -1.34 13.59
N VAL A 760 -30.41 -1.06 12.62
CA VAL A 760 -28.95 -1.14 12.80
C VAL A 760 -28.46 -0.11 13.82
N PRO A 761 -28.74 1.21 13.69
CA PRO A 761 -28.28 2.16 14.70
C PRO A 761 -28.92 1.92 16.07
N PHE A 762 -30.20 1.54 16.10
CA PHE A 762 -30.93 1.26 17.35
C PHE A 762 -30.28 0.11 18.13
N GLN A 763 -30.10 -1.04 17.50
CA GLN A 763 -29.53 -2.22 18.16
C GLN A 763 -28.02 -2.08 18.41
N SER A 764 -27.27 -1.37 17.58
CA SER A 764 -25.85 -1.07 17.83
C SER A 764 -25.66 -0.27 19.11
N LEU A 765 -26.50 0.75 19.34
CA LEU A 765 -26.45 1.58 20.54
C LEU A 765 -26.91 0.82 21.79
N GLN A 766 -27.91 -0.06 21.65
CA GLN A 766 -28.30 -0.97 22.74
C GLN A 766 -27.18 -1.97 23.07
N ALA A 767 -26.48 -2.53 22.08
CA ALA A 767 -25.37 -3.47 22.29
C ALA A 767 -24.21 -2.84 23.08
N LEU A 768 -23.97 -1.54 22.88
CA LEU A 768 -22.99 -0.78 23.67
C LEU A 768 -23.42 -0.63 25.14
N GLY A 769 -24.69 -0.83 25.47
CA GLY A 769 -25.28 -0.66 26.79
C GLY A 769 -26.00 0.66 27.00
N CYS A 770 -26.35 1.38 25.93
CA CYS A 770 -27.17 2.59 26.02
C CYS A 770 -28.64 2.22 26.24
N GLN A 771 -29.39 3.07 26.96
CA GLN A 771 -30.85 3.03 26.95
C GLN A 771 -31.33 3.73 25.68
N VAL A 772 -32.07 3.03 24.82
CA VAL A 772 -32.55 3.59 23.55
C VAL A 772 -34.06 3.50 23.49
N ASP A 773 -34.72 4.66 23.34
CA ASP A 773 -36.17 4.75 23.23
C ASP A 773 -36.56 5.17 21.81
N ALA A 774 -37.55 4.51 21.22
CA ALA A 774 -38.11 4.82 19.91
C ALA A 774 -39.56 5.27 20.03
N VAL A 775 -39.89 6.41 19.42
CA VAL A 775 -41.22 7.01 19.45
C VAL A 775 -41.70 7.42 18.06
N CYS A 776 -43.01 7.39 17.87
CA CYS A 776 -43.68 7.91 16.68
C CYS A 776 -44.89 8.73 17.16
N PRO A 777 -45.14 9.93 16.59
CA PRO A 777 -46.37 10.67 16.86
C PRO A 777 -47.61 9.78 16.74
N GLU A 778 -48.58 10.00 17.64
CA GLU A 778 -49.87 9.29 17.67
C GLU A 778 -49.79 7.78 17.98
N LYS A 779 -48.60 7.27 18.32
CA LYS A 779 -48.37 5.88 18.73
C LYS A 779 -47.79 5.77 20.14
N LYS A 780 -47.99 4.60 20.75
CA LYS A 780 -47.60 4.24 22.11
C LYS A 780 -46.55 3.13 22.12
N ALA A 781 -45.91 2.93 23.27
CA ALA A 781 -45.03 1.79 23.49
C ALA A 781 -45.78 0.48 23.22
N GLY A 782 -45.17 -0.41 22.44
CA GLY A 782 -45.76 -1.66 21.98
C GLY A 782 -46.47 -1.58 20.63
N ASP A 783 -46.84 -0.38 20.15
CA ASP A 783 -47.32 -0.20 18.78
C ASP A 783 -46.17 -0.43 17.79
N ARG A 784 -46.51 -0.75 16.53
CA ARG A 784 -45.52 -1.04 15.48
C ARG A 784 -45.59 -0.03 14.34
N CYS A 785 -44.46 0.23 13.71
CA CYS A 785 -44.34 0.96 12.46
C CYS A 785 -43.90 -0.03 11.35
N PRO A 786 -44.61 -0.14 10.22
CA PRO A 786 -44.04 -0.82 9.05
C PRO A 786 -42.79 -0.06 8.60
N THR A 787 -41.82 -0.77 8.02
CA THR A 787 -40.61 -0.18 7.44
C THR A 787 -40.58 -0.37 5.92
N ALA A 788 -39.70 0.38 5.26
CA ALA A 788 -39.44 0.28 3.84
C ALA A 788 -38.00 -0.20 3.61
N ILE A 789 -37.83 -1.17 2.74
CA ILE A 789 -36.53 -1.62 2.22
C ILE A 789 -36.23 -0.82 0.97
N HIS A 790 -35.12 -0.08 0.98
CA HIS A 790 -34.65 0.71 -0.15
C HIS A 790 -33.36 0.13 -0.74
N ASP A 791 -33.50 -0.51 -1.91
CA ASP A 791 -32.39 -1.20 -2.58
C ASP A 791 -32.28 -0.83 -4.06
N PHE A 792 -31.05 -0.78 -4.58
CA PHE A 792 -30.76 -0.45 -5.97
C PHE A 792 -30.68 -1.72 -6.84
N GLU A 793 -31.69 -1.90 -7.70
CA GLU A 793 -31.85 -3.12 -8.51
C GLU A 793 -31.63 -2.89 -10.02
N GLY A 794 -30.98 -1.78 -10.39
CA GLY A 794 -30.59 -1.43 -11.76
C GLY A 794 -31.34 -0.25 -12.38
N ASP A 795 -32.37 0.28 -11.71
CA ASP A 795 -33.13 1.45 -12.15
C ASP A 795 -32.44 2.78 -11.76
N GLN A 796 -32.99 3.91 -12.22
CA GLN A 796 -32.47 5.25 -11.93
C GLN A 796 -32.54 5.65 -10.45
N THR A 797 -33.42 5.01 -9.69
CA THR A 797 -33.59 5.22 -8.26
C THR A 797 -33.87 3.88 -7.58
N TYR A 798 -33.87 3.87 -6.25
CA TYR A 798 -34.08 2.65 -5.48
C TYR A 798 -35.50 2.10 -5.67
N SER A 799 -35.61 0.78 -5.55
CA SER A 799 -36.87 0.07 -5.37
C SER A 799 -37.35 0.21 -3.92
N GLU A 800 -38.65 0.10 -3.68
CA GLU A 800 -39.24 0.05 -2.33
C GLU A 800 -39.98 -1.28 -2.11
N LYS A 801 -39.65 -1.98 -1.03
CA LYS A 801 -40.29 -3.23 -0.60
C LYS A 801 -40.69 -3.14 0.88
N PRO A 802 -41.70 -3.90 1.35
CA PRO A 802 -41.98 -3.99 2.78
C PRO A 802 -40.82 -4.63 3.55
N GLY A 803 -40.38 -4.00 4.64
CA GLY A 803 -39.42 -4.56 5.59
C GLY A 803 -40.09 -5.14 6.83
N HIS A 804 -39.32 -5.23 7.92
CA HIS A 804 -39.82 -5.73 9.20
C HIS A 804 -40.73 -4.72 9.90
N SER A 805 -41.73 -5.19 10.65
CA SER A 805 -42.48 -4.30 11.53
C SER A 805 -41.63 -3.90 12.76
N PHE A 806 -41.32 -2.62 12.92
CA PHE A 806 -40.51 -2.14 14.05
C PHE A 806 -41.39 -1.76 15.25
N ALA A 807 -41.11 -2.31 16.44
CA ALA A 807 -41.85 -2.01 17.66
C ALA A 807 -41.34 -0.75 18.38
N LEU A 808 -42.25 0.15 18.74
CA LEU A 808 -41.94 1.35 19.51
C LEU A 808 -41.78 1.01 21.00
N THR A 809 -40.86 1.70 21.68
CA THR A 809 -40.51 1.39 23.07
C THR A 809 -40.95 2.45 24.08
N ALA A 810 -41.36 3.63 23.61
CA ALA A 810 -41.90 4.69 24.46
C ALA A 810 -43.11 5.38 23.82
N ASN A 811 -43.93 6.03 24.63
CA ASN A 811 -45.03 6.88 24.15
C ASN A 811 -44.45 8.20 23.64
N PHE A 812 -44.94 8.71 22.51
CA PHE A 812 -44.55 10.03 22.03
C PHE A 812 -45.04 11.15 22.97
N ASP A 813 -46.29 11.02 23.43
CA ASP A 813 -46.88 11.96 24.39
C ASP A 813 -46.16 11.86 25.74
N GLY A 814 -45.60 12.99 26.19
CA GLY A 814 -44.86 13.07 27.46
C GLY A 814 -43.37 12.81 27.35
N ILE A 815 -42.80 12.68 26.13
CA ILE A 815 -41.35 12.69 25.92
C ILE A 815 -40.76 13.98 26.50
N ASN A 816 -39.76 13.82 27.38
CA ASN A 816 -38.96 14.91 27.90
C ASN A 816 -37.57 14.87 27.26
N SER A 817 -37.34 15.72 26.26
CA SER A 817 -36.05 15.86 25.55
C SER A 817 -34.86 16.13 26.47
N ALA A 818 -35.10 16.76 27.63
CA ALA A 818 -34.05 17.03 28.62
C ALA A 818 -33.44 15.73 29.18
N SER A 819 -34.22 14.64 29.24
CA SER A 819 -33.81 13.35 29.81
C SER A 819 -32.96 12.46 28.89
N TYR A 820 -32.77 12.89 27.63
CA TYR A 820 -32.00 12.16 26.62
C TYR A 820 -30.68 12.87 26.34
N ASP A 821 -29.61 12.12 26.15
CA ASP A 821 -28.29 12.64 25.82
C ASP A 821 -28.14 12.91 24.32
N ALA A 822 -28.83 12.17 23.46
CA ALA A 822 -28.78 12.34 22.00
C ALA A 822 -30.11 12.02 21.31
N LEU A 823 -30.22 12.52 20.08
CA LEU A 823 -31.32 12.28 19.15
C LEU A 823 -30.81 11.56 17.90
N VAL A 824 -31.54 10.54 17.44
CA VAL A 824 -31.30 9.86 16.17
C VAL A 824 -32.56 9.95 15.30
N ILE A 825 -32.36 10.23 14.02
CA ILE A 825 -33.42 10.36 13.01
C ILE A 825 -33.10 9.43 11.84
N PRO A 826 -33.70 8.23 11.79
CA PRO A 826 -33.66 7.34 10.63
C PRO A 826 -34.21 8.01 9.37
N GLY A 827 -33.80 7.55 8.19
CA GLY A 827 -34.35 8.00 6.92
C GLY A 827 -35.55 7.16 6.46
N GLY A 828 -35.57 6.83 5.17
CA GLY A 828 -36.73 6.26 4.48
C GLY A 828 -37.78 7.30 4.15
N ARG A 829 -39.06 6.90 4.12
CA ARG A 829 -40.17 7.81 3.79
C ARG A 829 -40.76 8.52 5.00
N ALA A 830 -40.56 7.99 6.20
CA ALA A 830 -41.08 8.62 7.42
C ALA A 830 -40.70 10.11 7.60
N PRO A 831 -39.45 10.54 7.34
CA PRO A 831 -39.04 11.92 7.53
C PRO A 831 -39.88 12.95 6.79
N GLU A 832 -40.40 12.62 5.59
CA GLU A 832 -41.11 13.58 4.73
C GLU A 832 -42.39 14.09 5.39
N TYR A 833 -43.11 13.21 6.09
CA TYR A 833 -44.36 13.57 6.77
C TYR A 833 -44.10 13.97 8.23
N LEU A 834 -43.10 13.39 8.90
CA LEU A 834 -42.70 13.80 10.25
C LEU A 834 -42.20 15.24 10.30
N ALA A 835 -41.61 15.73 9.20
CA ALA A 835 -41.18 17.12 9.03
C ALA A 835 -42.35 18.13 9.08
N LEU A 836 -43.61 17.67 8.95
CA LEU A 836 -44.80 18.52 9.04
C LEU A 836 -45.36 18.61 10.47
N ASN A 837 -44.87 17.76 11.39
CA ASN A 837 -45.38 17.70 12.76
C ASN A 837 -44.67 18.71 13.67
N GLY A 838 -45.41 19.70 14.17
CA GLY A 838 -44.86 20.76 15.02
C GLY A 838 -44.16 20.26 16.31
N HIS A 839 -44.63 19.17 16.91
CA HIS A 839 -44.00 18.61 18.11
C HIS A 839 -42.65 17.95 17.78
N VAL A 840 -42.57 17.24 16.65
CA VAL A 840 -41.31 16.66 16.14
C VAL A 840 -40.28 17.77 15.89
N LEU A 841 -40.68 18.84 15.21
CA LEU A 841 -39.81 19.99 14.94
C LEU A 841 -39.33 20.67 16.24
N ASN A 842 -40.19 20.74 17.26
CA ASN A 842 -39.83 21.30 18.57
C ASN A 842 -38.80 20.44 19.29
N ILE A 843 -38.97 19.11 19.31
CA ILE A 843 -37.98 18.18 19.86
C ILE A 843 -36.62 18.40 19.19
N VAL A 844 -36.58 18.43 17.85
CA VAL A 844 -35.34 18.66 17.10
C VAL A 844 -34.67 19.98 17.47
N LYS A 845 -35.44 21.07 17.57
CA LYS A 845 -34.93 22.38 18.00
C LYS A 845 -34.37 22.34 19.43
N GLU A 846 -35.03 21.65 20.35
CA GLU A 846 -34.57 21.53 21.75
C GLU A 846 -33.20 20.83 21.85
N PHE A 847 -33.00 19.72 21.12
CA PHE A 847 -31.69 19.04 21.10
C PHE A 847 -30.60 19.92 20.48
N MET A 848 -30.90 20.57 19.35
CA MET A 848 -29.95 21.44 18.65
C MET A 848 -29.58 22.67 19.47
N ASN A 849 -30.56 23.33 20.10
CA ASN A 849 -30.32 24.50 20.96
C ASN A 849 -29.53 24.13 22.22
N SER A 850 -29.69 22.90 22.72
CA SER A 850 -28.95 22.39 23.87
C SER A 850 -27.53 21.93 23.53
N GLY A 851 -27.14 21.96 22.24
CA GLY A 851 -25.85 21.45 21.77
C GLY A 851 -25.68 19.93 21.97
N LYS A 852 -26.77 19.18 22.19
CA LYS A 852 -26.74 17.73 22.35
C LYS A 852 -26.47 17.06 21.00
N PRO A 853 -25.79 15.90 20.95
CA PRO A 853 -25.59 15.17 19.71
C PRO A 853 -26.92 14.85 19.00
N VAL A 854 -27.00 15.20 17.71
CA VAL A 854 -28.09 14.85 16.81
C VAL A 854 -27.50 14.10 15.63
N ALA A 855 -27.96 12.88 15.39
CA ALA A 855 -27.53 12.06 14.26
C ALA A 855 -28.70 11.84 13.30
N SER A 856 -28.54 12.15 12.03
CA SER A 856 -29.59 11.99 11.02
C SER A 856 -29.03 11.39 9.74
N ILE A 857 -29.80 10.50 9.09
CA ILE A 857 -29.32 9.76 7.92
C ILE A 857 -30.34 9.76 6.80
N CYS A 858 -29.86 9.72 5.55
CA CYS A 858 -30.65 9.58 4.34
C CYS A 858 -31.68 10.71 4.17
N HIS A 859 -32.96 10.44 4.39
CA HIS A 859 -34.04 11.43 4.31
C HIS A 859 -34.33 12.11 5.66
N GLY A 860 -33.74 11.65 6.76
CA GLY A 860 -33.96 12.23 8.09
C GLY A 860 -33.67 13.74 8.16
N GLN A 861 -32.73 14.21 7.35
CA GLN A 861 -32.33 15.61 7.25
C GLN A 861 -33.46 16.52 6.74
N GLN A 862 -34.51 15.98 6.12
CA GLN A 862 -35.72 16.74 5.77
C GLN A 862 -36.38 17.33 7.02
N ILE A 863 -36.41 16.60 8.13
CA ILE A 863 -36.92 17.09 9.42
C ILE A 863 -36.02 18.23 9.93
N LEU A 864 -34.69 18.09 9.82
CA LEU A 864 -33.75 19.12 10.24
C LEU A 864 -33.89 20.42 9.41
N ALA A 865 -34.07 20.28 8.09
CA ALA A 865 -34.30 21.39 7.19
C ALA A 865 -35.61 22.12 7.56
N ALA A 866 -36.70 21.38 7.77
CA ALA A 866 -38.00 21.94 8.17
C ALA A 866 -37.97 22.60 9.56
N ALA A 867 -37.15 22.07 10.48
CA ALA A 867 -36.93 22.68 11.80
C ALA A 867 -36.11 23.99 11.72
N GLY A 868 -35.49 24.29 10.59
CA GLY A 868 -34.64 25.47 10.38
C GLY A 868 -33.26 25.38 11.05
N VAL A 869 -32.88 24.18 11.53
CA VAL A 869 -31.63 23.98 12.30
C VAL A 869 -30.40 23.76 11.42
N LEU A 870 -30.59 23.63 10.10
CA LEU A 870 -29.49 23.50 9.13
C LEU A 870 -28.87 24.84 8.72
N LYS A 871 -29.48 25.98 9.06
CA LYS A 871 -28.98 27.31 8.66
C LYS A 871 -27.55 27.54 9.16
N GLY A 872 -26.61 27.66 8.23
CA GLY A 872 -25.18 27.87 8.52
C GLY A 872 -24.43 26.62 9.00
N ARG A 873 -25.06 25.44 8.94
CA ARG A 873 -24.46 24.14 9.27
C ARG A 873 -23.91 23.45 8.03
N LYS A 874 -22.93 22.57 8.20
CA LYS A 874 -22.42 21.71 7.14
C LYS A 874 -22.98 20.30 7.34
N CYS A 875 -23.58 19.71 6.31
CA CYS A 875 -24.07 18.34 6.41
C CYS A 875 -24.19 17.66 5.06
N THR A 876 -24.24 16.33 5.10
CA THR A 876 -24.67 15.49 3.98
C THR A 876 -26.07 14.94 4.23
N ALA A 877 -26.65 14.28 3.22
CA ALA A 877 -27.91 13.55 3.28
C ALA A 877 -27.97 12.56 2.09
N TYR A 878 -29.11 11.89 1.90
CA TYR A 878 -29.35 11.18 0.64
C TYR A 878 -29.19 12.17 -0.53
N PRO A 879 -28.57 11.81 -1.67
CA PRO A 879 -28.25 12.77 -2.73
C PRO A 879 -29.43 13.62 -3.21
N ALA A 880 -30.64 13.07 -3.31
CA ALA A 880 -31.82 13.83 -3.71
C ALA A 880 -32.26 14.88 -2.65
N VAL A 881 -31.89 14.67 -1.39
CA VAL A 881 -32.19 15.55 -0.24
C VAL A 881 -31.22 16.73 -0.16
N LYS A 882 -30.20 16.79 -1.02
CA LYS A 882 -29.36 17.99 -1.24
C LYS A 882 -30.21 19.24 -1.44
N LEU A 883 -31.32 19.12 -2.16
CA LEU A 883 -32.30 20.19 -2.35
C LEU A 883 -32.78 20.76 -1.01
N ASN A 884 -33.23 19.90 -0.10
CA ASN A 884 -33.74 20.28 1.21
C ASN A 884 -32.64 20.90 2.08
N VAL A 885 -31.42 20.34 2.05
CA VAL A 885 -30.28 20.89 2.80
C VAL A 885 -29.97 22.32 2.36
N VAL A 886 -29.85 22.55 1.06
CA VAL A 886 -29.54 23.87 0.50
C VAL A 886 -30.67 24.87 0.77
N LEU A 887 -31.93 24.48 0.54
CA LEU A 887 -33.09 25.34 0.85
C LEU A 887 -33.24 25.63 2.35
N GLY A 888 -32.83 24.70 3.21
CA GLY A 888 -32.75 24.87 4.66
C GLY A 888 -31.60 25.79 5.12
N GLY A 889 -30.79 26.30 4.20
CA GLY A 889 -29.65 27.17 4.48
C GLY A 889 -28.39 26.43 4.96
N GLY A 890 -28.32 25.11 4.76
CA GLY A 890 -27.16 24.28 5.04
C GLY A 890 -26.15 24.29 3.89
N THR A 891 -24.87 24.09 4.23
CA THR A 891 -23.79 23.83 3.28
C THR A 891 -23.71 22.33 3.01
N TRP A 892 -23.91 21.95 1.75
CA TRP A 892 -23.86 20.55 1.33
C TRP A 892 -22.44 19.99 1.39
N LEU A 893 -22.30 18.81 1.98
CA LEU A 893 -21.11 17.97 1.91
C LEU A 893 -21.41 16.75 1.03
N GLU A 894 -20.61 16.54 0.00
CA GLU A 894 -20.84 15.48 -0.98
C GLU A 894 -20.64 14.10 -0.34
N PRO A 895 -21.62 13.18 -0.41
CA PRO A 895 -21.52 11.84 0.16
C PRO A 895 -20.77 10.89 -0.77
N ASP A 896 -19.50 11.18 -1.02
CA ASP A 896 -18.62 10.37 -1.84
C ASP A 896 -17.42 9.87 -1.02
N PRO A 897 -17.30 8.55 -0.76
CA PRO A 897 -18.24 7.48 -1.14
C PRO A 897 -19.54 7.49 -0.30
N ILE A 898 -20.59 6.79 -0.77
CA ILE A 898 -21.94 6.82 -0.16
C ILE A 898 -21.99 6.36 1.32
N HIS A 899 -21.01 5.58 1.76
CA HIS A 899 -20.90 5.12 3.15
C HIS A 899 -20.23 6.13 4.10
N ARG A 900 -19.74 7.26 3.58
CA ARG A 900 -19.11 8.31 4.39
C ARG A 900 -20.14 9.12 5.18
N CYS A 901 -19.81 9.48 6.41
CA CYS A 901 -20.59 10.38 7.25
C CYS A 901 -19.76 11.60 7.68
N PHE A 902 -20.44 12.69 8.06
CA PHE A 902 -19.78 13.92 8.51
C PHE A 902 -20.31 14.40 9.86
N THR A 903 -19.41 14.97 10.66
CA THR A 903 -19.75 15.65 11.91
C THR A 903 -19.44 17.15 11.78
N ASP A 904 -20.46 17.99 11.94
CA ASP A 904 -20.32 19.44 12.10
C ASP A 904 -20.79 19.82 13.51
N GLY A 905 -19.87 20.12 14.42
CA GLY A 905 -20.21 20.40 15.82
C GLY A 905 -20.94 19.23 16.50
N ASN A 906 -22.21 19.44 16.87
CA ASN A 906 -23.08 18.42 17.48
C ASN A 906 -23.92 17.61 16.48
N LEU A 907 -23.82 17.87 15.18
CA LEU A 907 -24.65 17.25 14.15
C LEU A 907 -23.83 16.20 13.37
N VAL A 908 -24.26 14.94 13.45
CA VAL A 908 -23.74 13.83 12.62
C VAL A 908 -24.73 13.61 11.48
N THR A 909 -24.21 13.51 10.26
CA THR A 909 -25.04 13.21 9.08
C THR A 909 -24.47 12.10 8.22
N GLY A 910 -25.34 11.17 7.81
CA GLY A 910 -25.04 10.11 6.85
C GLY A 910 -25.96 10.16 5.64
N ALA A 911 -25.56 9.51 4.55
CA ALA A 911 -26.26 9.60 3.27
C ALA A 911 -27.21 8.43 2.97
N ALA A 912 -26.86 7.22 3.38
CA ALA A 912 -27.69 6.01 3.21
C ALA A 912 -27.21 4.90 4.15
N TRP A 913 -27.96 3.82 4.26
CA TRP A 913 -27.65 2.66 5.10
C TRP A 913 -26.22 2.07 4.98
N PRO A 914 -25.47 2.14 3.85
CA PRO A 914 -24.08 1.68 3.83
C PRO A 914 -23.18 2.43 4.82
N GLY A 915 -23.57 3.64 5.24
CA GLY A 915 -22.81 4.49 6.14
C GLY A 915 -23.03 4.26 7.62
N HIS A 916 -23.85 3.28 8.03
CA HIS A 916 -24.06 2.98 9.45
C HIS A 916 -22.77 2.82 10.29
N PRO A 917 -21.69 2.18 9.79
CA PRO A 917 -20.44 2.08 10.55
C PRO A 917 -19.87 3.44 10.95
N GLU A 918 -19.78 4.39 10.01
CA GLU A 918 -19.31 5.75 10.30
C GLU A 918 -20.34 6.55 11.10
N PHE A 919 -21.63 6.39 10.78
CA PHE A 919 -22.72 7.08 11.45
C PHE A 919 -22.75 6.79 12.96
N VAL A 920 -22.71 5.51 13.33
CA VAL A 920 -22.72 5.06 14.73
C VAL A 920 -21.39 5.42 15.41
N SER A 921 -20.25 5.20 14.76
CA SER A 921 -18.95 5.51 15.36
C SER A 921 -18.73 7.02 15.62
N GLN A 922 -19.21 7.90 14.73
CA GLN A 922 -19.15 9.34 14.95
C GLN A 922 -20.10 9.79 16.07
N LEU A 923 -21.31 9.20 16.17
CA LEU A 923 -22.21 9.46 17.29
C LEU A 923 -21.62 8.96 18.63
N MET A 924 -21.00 7.77 18.64
CA MET A 924 -20.27 7.26 19.81
C MET A 924 -19.19 8.24 20.26
N ALA A 925 -18.43 8.82 19.32
CA ALA A 925 -17.40 9.80 19.62
C ALA A 925 -17.98 11.05 20.31
N LEU A 926 -19.10 11.59 19.81
CA LEU A 926 -19.78 12.74 20.44
C LEU A 926 -20.35 12.41 21.83
N LEU A 927 -20.81 11.18 22.03
CA LEU A 927 -21.32 10.70 23.32
C LEU A 927 -20.21 10.29 24.31
N GLY A 928 -18.95 10.30 23.89
CA GLY A 928 -17.82 9.83 24.69
C GLY A 928 -17.85 8.33 24.98
N ILE A 929 -18.48 7.54 24.10
CA ILE A 929 -18.51 6.08 24.18
C ILE A 929 -17.23 5.55 23.53
N GLN A 930 -16.54 4.66 24.23
CA GLN A 930 -15.32 4.03 23.73
C GLN A 930 -15.38 2.52 23.95
N LEU A 931 -15.04 1.77 22.92
CA LEU A 931 -14.85 0.33 22.96
C LEU A 931 -13.36 0.03 22.74
N ARG A 932 -12.76 -0.77 23.62
CA ARG A 932 -11.36 -1.21 23.51
C ARG A 932 -11.30 -2.72 23.43
N LEU A 933 -10.71 -3.26 22.38
CA LEU A 933 -10.44 -4.69 22.21
C LEU A 933 -9.03 -4.99 22.76
N ILE A 934 -8.92 -5.99 23.65
CA ILE A 934 -7.64 -6.44 24.23
C ILE A 934 -7.36 -7.84 23.67
N GLN A 935 -6.19 -8.05 23.06
CA GLN A 935 -5.77 -9.39 22.63
C GLN A 935 -5.74 -10.36 23.82
N THR A 936 -6.63 -11.35 23.80
CA THR A 936 -6.59 -12.52 24.68
C THR A 936 -5.68 -13.57 24.06
N ASN A 937 -4.55 -13.87 24.70
CA ASN A 937 -3.74 -15.04 24.37
C ASN A 937 -4.52 -16.30 24.80
N TYR A 938 -5.32 -16.87 23.91
CA TYR A 938 -5.96 -18.16 24.14
C TYR A 938 -4.87 -19.25 24.11
N GLY A 939 -4.51 -19.78 25.28
CA GLY A 939 -3.59 -20.92 25.33
C GLY A 939 -2.90 -21.28 26.65
N LYS A 940 -3.18 -20.65 27.81
CA LYS A 940 -2.46 -21.03 29.05
C LYS A 940 -3.21 -21.19 30.36
N ASP A 941 -4.46 -20.75 30.50
CA ASP A 941 -5.14 -20.80 31.80
C ASP A 941 -6.52 -21.47 31.72
N MET A 942 -6.58 -22.78 31.45
CA MET A 942 -7.71 -23.63 31.85
C MET A 942 -7.20 -25.03 32.21
N VAL A 943 -6.80 -25.21 33.46
CA VAL A 943 -6.55 -26.54 34.04
C VAL A 943 -7.81 -26.97 34.79
N HIS A 944 -8.48 -28.01 34.31
CA HIS A 944 -9.38 -28.83 35.13
C HIS A 944 -8.56 -29.94 35.84
N PRO A 945 -8.91 -30.31 37.08
CA PRO A 945 -8.08 -31.19 37.91
C PRO A 945 -8.39 -32.68 37.73
N GLU A 946 -7.38 -33.50 38.10
CA GLU A 946 -7.39 -34.95 38.45
C GLU A 946 -6.94 -35.99 37.38
N PRO A 947 -6.46 -37.20 37.78
CA PRO A 947 -5.44 -37.48 38.81
C PRO A 947 -4.39 -38.55 38.39
N THR A 948 -3.30 -38.64 39.17
CA THR A 948 -2.39 -39.79 39.42
C THR A 948 -1.54 -40.42 38.31
N ASP A 949 -0.23 -40.37 38.59
CA ASP A 949 0.78 -41.45 38.56
C ASP A 949 1.73 -41.70 37.37
N LEU A 950 2.99 -41.84 37.80
CA LEU A 950 4.16 -42.53 37.26
C LEU A 950 4.98 -41.96 36.07
N ALA A 951 6.16 -41.46 36.48
CA ALA A 951 7.49 -42.03 36.16
C ALA A 951 8.34 -41.43 35.01
N VAL A 952 9.43 -40.78 35.46
CA VAL A 952 10.85 -41.10 35.15
C VAL A 952 11.50 -40.57 33.85
N SER A 953 12.70 -39.99 34.07
CA SER A 953 13.89 -39.89 33.20
C SER A 953 13.96 -38.71 32.20
N MET A 954 14.72 -37.64 32.50
CA MET A 954 16.18 -37.46 32.31
C MET A 954 16.67 -37.34 30.86
N ALA A 955 17.08 -36.12 30.47
CA ALA A 955 18.36 -35.76 29.82
C ALA A 955 18.29 -34.29 29.35
N ALA A 956 19.04 -33.37 29.96
CA ALA A 956 20.25 -32.74 29.39
C ALA A 956 19.95 -31.89 28.12
N THR A 957 20.26 -30.59 28.01
CA THR A 957 21.48 -29.88 28.41
C THR A 957 21.30 -28.38 28.12
N ARG A 958 21.90 -27.49 28.94
CA ARG A 958 22.65 -26.24 28.57
C ARG A 958 22.04 -25.31 27.48
N SER A 959 22.01 -23.97 27.58
CA SER A 959 22.73 -22.99 28.39
C SER A 959 22.33 -21.59 27.87
N SER A 960 22.16 -20.66 28.80
CA SER A 960 22.50 -19.22 28.79
C SER A 960 22.27 -18.27 27.60
N TYR A 961 21.95 -17.04 28.02
CA TYR A 961 22.20 -15.71 27.43
C TYR A 961 20.96 -14.94 26.96
N LEU A 962 20.32 -14.25 27.91
CA LEU A 962 19.77 -12.93 27.66
C LEU A 962 20.92 -12.01 27.20
N ALA A 963 20.78 -11.40 26.02
CA ALA A 963 21.62 -10.32 25.56
C ALA A 963 20.76 -9.05 25.31
N PRO A 964 21.23 -7.84 25.65
CA PRO A 964 20.54 -6.60 25.31
C PRO A 964 20.70 -6.31 23.80
N VAL A 965 19.58 -6.13 23.10
CA VAL A 965 19.55 -6.03 21.63
C VAL A 965 19.68 -4.57 21.16
N THR A 966 20.67 -4.31 20.29
CA THR A 966 21.22 -2.98 19.90
C THR A 966 20.73 -2.46 18.53
N SER A 967 19.49 -2.74 18.12
CA SER A 967 19.08 -2.78 16.70
C SER A 967 19.10 -1.49 15.84
N LEU A 968 18.90 -0.28 16.37
CA LEU A 968 18.77 0.97 15.58
C LEU A 968 19.96 1.93 15.73
N THR A 969 20.92 1.55 16.59
CA THR A 969 22.09 2.39 16.89
C THR A 969 23.01 2.47 15.66
N THR A 970 22.96 1.49 14.76
CA THR A 970 23.82 1.38 13.58
C THR A 970 23.47 2.36 12.46
N LEU A 971 22.19 2.63 12.20
CA LEU A 971 21.75 3.62 11.19
C LEU A 971 22.05 5.07 11.63
N LEU A 972 21.95 5.35 12.92
CA LEU A 972 22.11 6.71 13.47
C LEU A 972 23.54 7.02 13.97
N SER A 973 24.49 6.07 13.85
CA SER A 973 25.90 6.24 14.29
C SER A 973 26.83 6.80 13.20
N PHE A 974 26.38 7.76 12.39
CA PHE A 974 27.27 8.52 11.50
C PHE A 974 28.10 9.53 12.32
N LYS A 975 29.35 9.17 12.66
CA LYS A 975 30.37 10.14 13.08
C LYS A 975 31.19 10.53 11.87
N ILE A 976 30.97 11.73 11.31
CA ILE A 976 31.83 12.34 10.30
C ILE A 976 32.34 13.68 10.87
N LEU A 977 33.67 13.76 10.99
CA LEU A 977 34.54 14.93 11.17
C LEU A 977 34.57 15.67 12.53
N LYS A 978 35.72 15.53 13.20
CA LYS A 978 36.39 16.65 13.88
C LYS A 978 36.65 17.74 12.84
N VAL A 979 35.93 18.86 12.92
CA VAL A 979 36.45 20.16 12.50
C VAL A 979 36.33 21.06 13.72
N GLY A 980 37.40 21.11 14.49
CA GLY A 980 37.57 22.11 15.54
C GLY A 980 38.25 23.31 14.89
N THR A 981 37.43 24.29 14.53
CA THR A 981 37.83 25.66 14.27
C THR A 981 38.59 26.23 15.47
N THR A 982 39.65 26.93 15.13
CA THR A 982 40.41 27.93 15.89
C THR A 982 39.55 28.70 16.89
N LEU A 983 39.85 28.56 18.18
CA LEU A 983 39.45 29.52 19.21
C LEU A 983 40.63 30.47 19.46
N ILE A 984 40.34 31.77 19.34
CA ILE A 984 41.20 32.89 19.75
C ILE A 984 41.39 32.83 21.28
N PRO A 985 42.58 33.20 21.81
CA PRO A 985 43.00 32.82 23.16
C PRO A 985 42.48 33.77 24.24
N SER A 986 42.03 33.20 25.36
CA SER A 986 42.06 33.87 26.67
C SER A 986 43.15 33.22 27.52
N SER A 987 44.21 33.99 27.76
CA SER A 987 45.24 33.75 28.75
C SER A 987 44.66 33.39 30.12
N PHE A 988 45.14 32.31 30.74
CA PHE A 988 45.76 32.34 32.06
C PHE A 988 46.39 30.96 32.36
N ALA A 989 47.63 31.01 32.82
CA ALA A 989 48.55 29.89 32.97
C ALA A 989 48.41 29.18 34.33
N ASN A 990 49.09 28.02 34.39
CA ASN A 990 49.53 27.24 35.55
C ASN A 990 48.51 26.25 36.14
N GLY A 991 48.82 24.96 36.30
CA GLY A 991 50.04 24.22 36.01
C GLY A 991 49.91 22.75 36.39
N CYS A 992 50.72 21.92 35.72
CA CYS A 992 51.50 20.76 36.20
C CYS A 992 50.97 19.95 37.42
N THR A 993 50.98 18.61 37.46
CA THR A 993 51.85 17.61 36.80
C THR A 993 51.43 16.20 37.26
N LYS A 994 51.64 15.19 36.38
CA LYS A 994 52.30 13.86 36.56
C LYS A 994 51.91 12.96 37.77
N GLU A 995 52.01 11.64 37.78
CA GLU A 995 52.40 10.57 36.85
C GLU A 995 51.96 9.23 37.50
N LYS A 996 51.66 8.23 36.66
CA LYS A 996 51.92 6.78 36.78
C LYS A 996 52.24 6.18 38.18
N LYS A 997 51.52 5.10 38.55
CA LYS A 997 52.01 3.70 38.42
C LYS A 997 51.02 2.67 39.01
N SER A 998 51.05 1.51 38.36
CA SER A 998 50.48 0.20 38.66
C SER A 998 50.79 -0.38 40.04
N PHE A 999 49.88 -1.19 40.60
CA PHE A 999 50.05 -2.57 41.16
C PHE A 999 48.69 -3.00 41.78
N LYS A 1000 47.94 -3.98 41.25
CA LYS A 1000 47.97 -5.44 41.48
C LYS A 1000 47.37 -5.90 42.84
N VAL A 1001 46.33 -6.76 42.73
CA VAL A 1001 45.98 -7.95 43.56
C VAL A 1001 44.91 -7.84 44.68
N ASN A 1002 43.81 -8.58 44.40
CA ASN A 1002 42.94 -9.47 45.21
C ASN A 1002 42.00 -9.01 46.35
N ASN A 1003 40.75 -9.45 46.16
CA ASN A 1003 39.85 -10.28 46.99
C ASN A 1003 39.57 -9.96 48.46
N GLY A 1004 38.26 -10.03 48.77
CA GLY A 1004 37.66 -10.24 50.10
C GLY A 1004 36.26 -9.61 50.12
N MET A 1005 35.22 -10.23 49.58
CA MET A 1005 34.37 -11.28 50.16
C MET A 1005 33.63 -10.88 51.45
N ALA A 1006 32.31 -10.71 51.30
CA ALA A 1006 31.17 -11.11 52.15
C ALA A 1006 31.21 -10.94 53.68
N THR A 1007 30.09 -10.46 54.25
CA THR A 1007 29.26 -11.07 55.34
C THR A 1007 28.31 -10.01 55.95
N THR A 1008 26.99 -10.10 55.76
CA THR A 1008 25.93 -10.68 56.64
C THR A 1008 25.48 -9.85 57.87
N THR A 1009 24.22 -9.42 57.77
CA THR A 1009 23.08 -9.53 58.73
C THR A 1009 22.93 -8.62 59.96
N THR A 1010 21.65 -8.23 60.13
CA THR A 1010 20.84 -7.93 61.33
C THR A 1010 20.95 -6.58 62.05
N GLY A 1011 19.79 -5.93 62.21
CA GLY A 1011 19.51 -4.90 63.23
C GLY A 1011 18.15 -4.22 63.02
N TYR A 1012 17.20 -4.51 63.91
CA TYR A 1012 15.76 -4.18 63.90
C TYR A 1012 15.38 -2.78 64.41
N SER A 1013 14.10 -2.43 64.19
CA SER A 1013 13.20 -1.48 64.91
C SER A 1013 13.43 0.02 64.66
N VAL A 1014 12.41 0.85 64.40
CA VAL A 1014 10.96 0.85 64.69
C VAL A 1014 10.18 1.28 63.45
#